data_AF-E1SP12-F1
#
_entry.id   AF-E1SP12-F1
#
_cell.length_a   1.000
_cell.length_b   1.000
_cell.length_c   1.000
_cell.angle_alpha   90.00
_cell.angle_beta   90.00
_cell.angle_gamma   90.00
#
_symmetry.space_group_name_H-M   'P 1'
#
loop_
_entity.id
_entity.type
_entity.pdbx_description
1 polymer ?
#
loop_
_entity_poly.entity_id
_entity_poly.type
_entity_poly.pdbx_seq_one_letter_code
_entity_poly.pdbx_strand_id
1 'polypeptide(L)'
;MKTQKRPRKKMTRITQTVEPSGSERIQYQKDFDMTQQNQAVTVQEQHLPTISSKVMFWRPRYLADSQWLQHIPFYFWLTEALKPQVVVQPSLNSAVGYFALCQAIDKLNLDSFAYGAFSPKCDVEKVKAYNHENYREFSQLSDLDENTMLREFDRGSIDLLILKHDCELLTSDKGRQELKERLTDSAVVLIHGTKLKHVRKLCQTLSKTYPSFELTQCQGLLLLCMGSQIPERLEALINQSKDVSAQRLIQNIYARLGSANEDAWHRQVYERRVHDLTEKLQQQTHTIQQIQGAKQTLSETLEQANNDIQAAKSQQAKLSERLEQFGEETELNQQQKQQLEREKAQLDKELAQLKISRQDATSEIAKLQQDIDTRFDEVAKLTQMLVEAEARLESLQKENQELREALRNNKTLQEQTRSDVAQKQSHIDQLQTKVSAHQQENEQLRKALQRHQQQEEGQQSELNKLKQQNALLERDQKVAADKISSLAQSELSLQKSLSERFDELATLTNLLQQKERELSGLIEQMKDSEKALTDSKPINNGNIKKTITALKQRRKKARQFAKDVEVIRQSDLFDEAWYLQQYPDAAKHKHGAAGHYLERAVELEVNPSTAFDGNWYLKTHEDVKSAGMNPLFHYLKFGHKESRLFKHLQVKHPN
;
A
#
# COMPACT_ATOMS: atom_id res chain seq x y z
N MET A 1 -46.55 15.35 48.24
CA MET A 1 -46.26 16.32 49.32
C MET A 1 -44.74 16.44 49.43
N LYS A 2 -44.05 17.59 49.52
CA LYS A 2 -44.34 19.05 49.43
C LYS A 2 -43.03 19.72 48.87
N THR A 3 -42.95 20.84 48.15
CA THR A 3 -43.93 21.68 47.40
C THR A 3 -43.19 22.62 46.41
N GLN A 4 -43.65 22.64 45.14
CA GLN A 4 -43.72 23.79 44.22
C GLN A 4 -42.46 24.55 43.66
N LYS A 5 -42.37 24.50 42.32
CA LYS A 5 -42.26 25.63 41.34
C LYS A 5 -40.98 26.47 41.18
N ARG A 6 -40.42 26.43 39.95
CA ARG A 6 -39.80 27.57 39.24
C ARG A 6 -40.32 27.63 37.77
N PRO A 7 -40.72 28.80 37.22
CA PRO A 7 -41.20 28.93 35.84
C PRO A 7 -40.16 29.49 34.83
N ARG A 8 -40.48 29.39 33.53
CA ARG A 8 -39.67 29.77 32.35
C ARG A 8 -39.62 31.29 32.06
N LYS A 9 -38.49 31.77 31.50
CA LYS A 9 -38.37 32.84 30.46
C LYS A 9 -37.14 32.51 29.59
N LYS A 10 -37.29 32.06 28.34
CA LYS A 10 -37.44 32.79 27.05
C LYS A 10 -36.18 33.54 26.57
N MET A 11 -35.72 33.18 25.37
CA MET A 11 -34.60 33.78 24.61
C MET A 11 -34.96 35.14 24.01
N THR A 12 -33.95 36.00 23.82
CA THR A 12 -33.87 36.89 22.64
C THR A 12 -32.40 37.16 22.28
N ARG A 13 -32.03 36.99 21.00
CA ARG A 13 -30.80 37.58 20.42
C ARG A 13 -31.05 39.06 20.15
N ILE A 14 -30.05 39.91 20.37
CA ILE A 14 -29.96 41.23 19.71
C ILE A 14 -28.52 41.41 19.22
N THR A 15 -28.38 41.49 17.90
CA THR A 15 -27.22 42.06 17.21
C THR A 15 -27.37 43.58 17.16
N GLN A 16 -26.33 44.34 17.48
CA GLN A 16 -26.30 45.76 17.13
C GLN A 16 -24.88 46.24 16.80
N THR A 17 -24.76 46.73 15.57
CA THR A 17 -23.63 47.48 15.02
C THR A 17 -23.54 48.86 15.65
N VAL A 18 -22.33 49.35 15.92
CA VAL A 18 -22.09 50.77 16.24
C VAL A 18 -20.84 51.23 15.49
N GLU A 19 -21.03 52.12 14.52
CA GLU A 19 -19.97 52.98 13.97
C GLU A 19 -19.83 54.26 14.81
N PRO A 20 -18.69 54.97 14.74
CA PRO A 20 -18.34 56.01 15.70
C PRO A 20 -18.98 57.36 15.39
N SER A 21 -19.47 58.05 16.43
CA SER A 21 -19.86 59.46 16.36
C SER A 21 -19.50 60.19 17.66
N GLY A 22 -19.38 61.52 17.60
CA GLY A 22 -19.37 62.38 18.79
C GLY A 22 -18.00 62.62 19.43
N SER A 23 -17.27 63.61 18.90
CA SER A 23 -16.17 64.25 19.63
C SER A 23 -16.70 65.19 20.72
N GLU A 24 -16.46 64.89 22.00
CA GLU A 24 -16.67 65.85 23.10
C GLU A 24 -15.41 66.04 23.94
N ARG A 25 -14.89 67.27 23.95
CA ARG A 25 -13.86 67.73 24.89
C ARG A 25 -14.52 68.05 26.22
N ILE A 26 -14.21 67.31 27.27
CA ILE A 26 -14.63 67.66 28.63
C ILE A 26 -13.63 68.68 29.21
N GLN A 27 -14.03 69.94 29.27
CA GLN A 27 -13.35 70.95 30.08
C GLN A 27 -13.70 70.74 31.56
N TYR A 28 -12.69 70.44 32.39
CA TYR A 28 -12.83 70.57 33.84
C TYR A 28 -12.39 71.96 34.27
N GLN A 29 -13.37 72.85 34.36
CA GLN A 29 -13.25 74.14 35.04
C GLN A 29 -13.70 73.92 36.50
N LYS A 30 -12.78 74.06 37.45
CA LYS A 30 -13.08 74.07 38.89
C LYS A 30 -12.71 75.44 39.43
N ASP A 31 -13.73 76.23 39.75
CA ASP A 31 -13.56 77.45 40.51
C ASP A 31 -12.98 77.09 41.89
N PHE A 32 -11.84 77.67 42.22
CA PHE A 32 -11.21 77.52 43.53
C PHE A 32 -11.38 78.84 44.29
N ASP A 33 -12.10 78.77 45.40
CA ASP A 33 -12.55 79.94 46.15
C ASP A 33 -11.34 80.70 46.73
N MET A 34 -11.29 82.01 46.48
CA MET A 34 -10.08 82.84 46.61
C MET A 34 -10.06 83.70 47.89
N THR A 35 -10.67 83.20 48.97
CA THR A 35 -10.75 83.92 50.26
C THR A 35 -10.46 83.05 51.48
N GLN A 36 -9.20 82.60 51.63
CA GLN A 36 -8.57 82.43 52.95
C GLN A 36 -7.04 82.34 52.85
N GLN A 37 -6.36 82.74 53.94
CA GLN A 37 -4.89 82.74 54.09
C GLN A 37 -4.08 83.72 53.23
N ASN A 38 -4.49 84.99 53.24
CA ASN A 38 -3.52 86.09 53.24
C ASN A 38 -2.84 86.18 54.64
N GLN A 39 -2.07 85.16 55.00
CA GLN A 39 -0.94 85.32 55.91
C GLN A 39 0.31 85.33 55.05
N ALA A 40 0.60 86.51 54.49
CA ALA A 40 1.90 86.79 53.92
C ALA A 40 2.94 86.60 55.02
N VAL A 41 3.62 85.45 55.01
CA VAL A 41 4.93 85.34 55.64
C VAL A 41 5.79 86.35 54.91
N THR A 42 6.15 87.44 55.60
CA THR A 42 7.06 88.46 55.10
C THR A 42 8.47 87.85 55.02
N VAL A 43 8.68 86.97 54.04
CA VAL A 43 10.00 86.52 53.63
C VAL A 43 10.72 87.77 53.16
N GLN A 44 11.77 88.16 53.88
CA GLN A 44 12.56 89.34 53.54
C GLN A 44 13.04 89.22 52.09
N GLU A 45 12.56 90.10 51.22
CA GLU A 45 12.83 90.08 49.77
C GLU A 45 14.32 90.26 49.42
N GLN A 46 15.15 90.52 50.43
CA GLN A 46 16.59 90.78 50.36
C GLN A 46 17.45 89.54 50.03
N HIS A 47 16.89 88.32 50.02
CA HIS A 47 17.67 87.08 49.80
C HIS A 47 17.50 86.41 48.43
N LEU A 48 16.44 86.72 47.66
CA LEU A 48 16.22 86.08 46.34
C LEU A 48 16.96 86.69 45.13
N PRO A 49 17.21 88.02 45.01
CA PRO A 49 17.64 88.58 43.73
C PRO A 49 19.05 88.17 43.28
N THR A 50 19.91 87.75 44.20
CA THR A 50 21.29 87.28 43.92
C THR A 50 21.33 85.90 43.26
N ILE A 51 20.43 85.00 43.66
CA ILE A 51 20.44 83.59 43.26
C ILE A 51 19.35 83.22 42.24
N SER A 52 18.39 84.11 42.00
CA SER A 52 17.32 83.92 41.02
C SER A 52 17.77 84.37 39.63
N SER A 53 17.88 83.43 38.69
CA SER A 53 18.13 83.74 37.27
C SER A 53 17.33 82.81 36.34
N LYS A 54 17.03 83.30 35.14
CA LYS A 54 16.34 82.52 34.10
C LYS A 54 17.10 81.23 33.73
N VAL A 55 18.43 81.20 33.89
CA VAL A 55 19.27 80.04 33.53
C VAL A 55 19.00 78.81 34.40
N MET A 56 18.61 78.99 35.66
CA MET A 56 18.34 77.87 36.59
C MET A 56 17.11 77.03 36.19
N PHE A 57 16.26 77.56 35.30
CA PHE A 57 15.07 76.88 34.77
C PHE A 57 15.31 76.21 33.40
N TRP A 58 16.55 76.25 32.88
CA TRP A 58 16.86 75.56 31.64
C TRP A 58 16.77 74.04 31.81
N ARG A 59 16.21 73.37 30.80
CA ARG A 59 16.25 71.90 30.70
C ARG A 59 17.62 71.47 30.16
N PRO A 60 18.26 70.44 30.73
CA PRO A 60 19.46 69.84 30.15
C PRO A 60 19.13 69.12 28.83
N ARG A 61 20.00 69.26 27.83
CA ARG A 61 19.95 68.54 26.55
C ARG A 61 20.40 67.08 26.69
N TYR A 62 21.27 66.79 27.66
CA TYR A 62 21.81 65.46 27.90
C TYR A 62 21.39 64.94 29.29
N LEU A 63 20.81 63.74 29.31
CA LEU A 63 20.38 63.05 30.53
C LEU A 63 20.92 61.61 30.52
N ALA A 64 21.55 61.20 31.61
CA ALA A 64 22.02 59.86 31.86
C ALA A 64 22.09 59.62 33.38
N ASP A 65 22.23 58.37 33.81
CA ASP A 65 22.38 58.03 35.24
C ASP A 65 23.56 58.82 35.83
N SER A 66 23.28 59.68 36.80
CA SER A 66 24.26 60.61 37.33
C SER A 66 23.82 61.29 38.62
N GLN A 67 24.70 61.26 39.62
CA GLN A 67 24.55 62.04 40.84
C GLN A 67 24.62 63.57 40.58
N TRP A 68 25.16 63.96 39.42
CA TRP A 68 25.23 65.35 38.98
C TRP A 68 23.88 65.92 38.52
N LEU A 69 22.85 65.08 38.26
CA LEU A 69 21.53 65.51 37.75
C LEU A 69 20.88 66.60 38.61
N GLN A 70 20.92 66.44 39.94
CA GLN A 70 20.34 67.43 40.86
C GLN A 70 21.14 68.74 40.95
N HIS A 71 22.40 68.76 40.49
CA HIS A 71 23.27 69.94 40.54
C HIS A 71 23.25 70.77 39.24
N ILE A 72 22.66 70.27 38.16
CA ILE A 72 22.55 70.94 36.85
C ILE A 72 22.02 72.40 36.95
N PRO A 73 20.94 72.72 37.70
CA PRO A 73 20.45 74.10 37.77
C PRO A 73 21.47 75.07 38.38
N PHE A 74 22.27 74.58 39.33
CA PHE A 74 23.36 75.34 39.93
C PHE A 74 24.53 75.52 38.97
N TYR A 75 24.80 74.53 38.10
CA TYR A 75 25.83 74.63 37.06
C TYR A 75 25.49 75.72 36.03
N PHE A 76 24.22 75.81 35.61
CA PHE A 76 23.75 76.89 34.75
C PHE A 76 23.91 78.26 35.42
N TRP A 77 23.50 78.40 36.68
CA TRP A 77 23.66 79.66 37.44
C TRP A 77 25.13 80.03 37.65
N LEU A 78 25.98 79.07 38.01
CA LEU A 78 27.40 79.29 38.25
C LEU A 78 28.12 79.75 36.98
N THR A 79 27.82 79.16 35.82
CA THR A 79 28.43 79.56 34.55
C THR A 79 28.05 81.00 34.19
N GLU A 80 26.80 81.42 34.44
CA GLU A 80 26.36 82.80 34.25
C GLU A 80 27.00 83.79 35.26
N ALA A 81 27.20 83.34 36.50
CA ALA A 81 27.78 84.16 37.57
C ALA A 81 29.30 84.35 37.45
N LEU A 82 30.01 83.33 36.95
CA LEU A 82 31.48 83.31 36.82
C LEU A 82 31.97 83.73 35.43
N LYS A 83 31.24 83.38 34.35
CA LYS A 83 31.66 83.55 32.95
C LYS A 83 33.11 83.09 32.69
N PRO A 84 33.46 81.83 33.02
CA PRO A 84 34.82 81.32 32.94
C PRO A 84 35.34 81.33 31.49
N GLN A 85 36.62 81.62 31.25
CA GLN A 85 37.27 81.37 29.97
C GLN A 85 37.69 79.91 29.83
N VAL A 86 38.17 79.28 30.91
CA VAL A 86 38.59 77.87 30.90
C VAL A 86 37.83 77.08 31.95
N VAL A 87 37.11 76.05 31.49
CA VAL A 87 36.39 75.08 32.31
C VAL A 87 37.06 73.71 32.20
N VAL A 88 37.45 73.12 33.33
CA VAL A 88 38.08 71.80 33.37
C VAL A 88 37.29 70.87 34.28
N GLN A 89 36.89 69.70 33.78
CA GLN A 89 36.32 68.62 34.57
C GLN A 89 37.08 67.31 34.31
N PRO A 90 38.11 66.98 35.11
CA PRO A 90 38.65 65.64 35.11
C PRO A 90 37.61 64.61 35.59
N SER A 91 37.80 63.35 35.19
CA SER A 91 37.01 62.20 35.67
C SER A 91 35.51 62.22 35.30
N LEU A 92 35.21 62.28 34.01
CA LEU A 92 33.86 62.15 33.45
C LEU A 92 33.33 60.72 33.58
N ASN A 93 32.36 60.50 34.48
CA ASN A 93 31.62 59.23 34.57
C ASN A 93 30.55 59.13 33.46
N SER A 94 29.40 59.80 33.63
CA SER A 94 28.34 59.85 32.62
C SER A 94 28.30 61.17 31.83
N ALA A 95 29.29 62.05 32.03
CA ALA A 95 29.44 63.37 31.40
C ALA A 95 28.28 64.38 31.57
N VAL A 96 27.24 64.05 32.36
CA VAL A 96 26.06 64.91 32.58
C VAL A 96 26.41 66.30 33.11
N GLY A 97 27.28 66.40 34.13
CA GLY A 97 27.72 67.69 34.66
C GLY A 97 28.49 68.51 33.62
N TYR A 98 29.40 67.86 32.90
CA TYR A 98 30.22 68.48 31.85
C TYR A 98 29.37 69.01 30.69
N PHE A 99 28.42 68.22 30.19
CA PHE A 99 27.51 68.68 29.13
C PHE A 99 26.50 69.72 29.60
N ALA A 100 26.19 69.80 30.90
CA ALA A 100 25.45 70.94 31.44
C ALA A 100 26.28 72.24 31.41
N LEU A 101 27.59 72.16 31.67
CA LEU A 101 28.50 73.32 31.53
C LEU A 101 28.67 73.71 30.06
N CYS A 102 28.89 72.74 29.16
CA CYS A 102 28.98 73.01 27.71
C CYS A 102 27.69 73.63 27.16
N GLN A 103 26.51 73.14 27.59
CA GLN A 103 25.23 73.75 27.28
C GLN A 103 25.13 75.19 27.82
N ALA A 104 25.69 75.46 29.00
CA ALA A 104 25.66 76.79 29.60
C ALA A 104 26.50 77.78 28.79
N ILE A 105 27.73 77.39 28.41
CA ILE A 105 28.65 78.16 27.56
C ILE A 105 27.97 78.51 26.23
N ASP A 106 27.45 77.50 25.52
CA ASP A 106 26.73 77.66 24.25
C ASP A 106 25.51 78.58 24.37
N LYS A 107 24.62 78.35 25.35
CA LYS A 107 23.40 79.17 25.51
C LYS A 107 23.65 80.59 26.03
N LEU A 108 24.77 80.83 26.70
CA LEU A 108 25.19 82.15 27.16
C LEU A 108 26.06 82.87 26.11
N ASN A 109 26.46 82.18 25.04
CA ASN A 109 27.39 82.66 24.02
C ASN A 109 28.67 83.25 24.64
N LEU A 110 29.34 82.44 25.46
CA LEU A 110 30.61 82.78 26.08
C LEU A 110 31.79 82.28 25.24
N ASP A 111 32.86 83.07 25.16
CA ASP A 111 34.14 82.68 24.57
C ASP A 111 34.94 81.75 25.52
N SER A 112 34.31 80.65 25.95
CA SER A 112 34.84 79.69 26.92
C SER A 112 35.28 78.40 26.24
N PHE A 113 36.42 77.85 26.66
CA PHE A 113 36.85 76.49 26.31
C PHE A 113 36.59 75.50 27.45
N ALA A 114 36.11 74.30 27.09
CA ALA A 114 35.80 73.22 28.02
C ALA A 114 36.69 72.00 27.78
N TYR A 115 37.26 71.47 28.85
CA TYR A 115 38.15 70.31 28.82
C TYR A 115 37.65 69.22 29.76
N GLY A 116 37.53 67.98 29.26
CA GLY A 116 37.07 66.83 30.03
C GLY A 116 37.92 65.58 29.85
N ALA A 117 38.24 64.87 30.93
CA ALA A 117 38.98 63.61 30.88
C ALA A 117 38.09 62.41 31.24
N PHE A 118 38.18 61.29 30.50
CA PHE A 118 37.33 60.13 30.76
C PHE A 118 37.66 59.42 32.08
N SER A 119 36.63 59.00 32.81
CA SER A 119 36.77 58.09 33.95
C SER A 119 36.69 56.63 33.47
N PRO A 120 37.35 55.65 34.13
CA PRO A 120 37.29 54.23 33.74
C PRO A 120 35.90 53.58 33.71
N LYS A 121 34.87 54.27 34.25
CA LYS A 121 33.46 53.84 34.24
C LYS A 121 32.62 54.53 33.16
N CYS A 122 33.26 55.26 32.25
CA CYS A 122 32.58 56.04 31.21
C CYS A 122 32.21 55.19 29.99
N ASP A 123 31.04 55.47 29.42
CA ASP A 123 30.67 55.05 28.06
C ASP A 123 31.34 56.01 27.06
N VAL A 124 32.63 55.74 26.78
CA VAL A 124 33.52 56.64 26.05
C VAL A 124 33.01 56.93 24.64
N GLU A 125 32.51 55.92 23.91
CA GLU A 125 32.01 56.11 22.54
C GLU A 125 30.79 57.01 22.50
N LYS A 126 29.80 56.76 23.37
CA LYS A 126 28.59 57.58 23.47
C LYS A 126 28.90 59.03 23.85
N VAL A 127 29.82 59.24 24.79
CA VAL A 127 30.21 60.59 25.24
C VAL A 127 31.03 61.31 24.15
N LYS A 128 31.97 60.64 23.47
CA LYS A 128 32.71 61.22 22.33
C LYS A 128 31.77 61.60 21.18
N ALA A 129 30.83 60.73 20.82
CA ALA A 129 29.84 60.99 19.76
C ALA A 129 28.95 62.20 20.09
N TYR A 130 28.37 62.25 21.29
CA TYR A 130 27.52 63.37 21.70
C TYR A 130 28.28 64.70 21.77
N ASN A 131 29.53 64.69 22.26
CA ASN A 131 30.38 65.89 22.27
C ASN A 131 30.69 66.38 20.85
N HIS A 132 31.02 65.46 19.92
CA HIS A 132 31.33 65.82 18.55
C HIS A 132 30.12 66.42 17.81
N GLU A 133 28.92 65.90 18.07
CA GLU A 133 27.67 66.38 17.48
C GLU A 133 27.24 67.76 18.03
N ASN A 134 27.47 68.03 19.33
CA ASN A 134 26.84 69.19 20.01
C ASN A 134 27.82 70.31 20.41
N TYR A 135 29.11 70.03 20.67
CA TYR A 135 30.03 70.97 21.35
C TYR A 135 31.46 71.01 20.78
N ARG A 136 31.73 70.34 19.65
CA ARG A 136 33.08 70.15 19.08
C ARG A 136 33.95 71.41 18.89
N GLU A 137 33.34 72.59 18.83
CA GLU A 137 34.00 73.85 18.47
C GLU A 137 34.79 74.46 19.65
N PHE A 138 34.37 74.17 20.88
CA PHE A 138 34.98 74.68 22.12
C PHE A 138 35.17 73.62 23.22
N SER A 139 34.82 72.35 22.95
CA SER A 139 34.87 71.25 23.93
C SER A 139 35.82 70.14 23.50
N GLN A 140 36.91 69.97 24.24
CA GLN A 140 37.92 68.93 24.01
C GLN A 140 37.85 67.83 25.09
N LEU A 141 37.82 66.58 24.63
CA LEU A 141 37.82 65.40 25.50
C LEU A 141 39.13 64.61 25.35
N SER A 142 39.76 64.25 26.47
CA SER A 142 41.04 63.53 26.52
C SER A 142 40.93 62.18 27.24
N ASP A 143 41.74 61.22 26.80
CA ASP A 143 41.90 59.91 27.45
C ASP A 143 43.00 59.91 28.54
N LEU A 144 43.47 61.11 28.94
CA LEU A 144 44.48 61.31 29.99
C LEU A 144 43.88 61.09 31.40
N ASP A 145 44.73 60.75 32.37
CA ASP A 145 44.32 60.73 33.77
C ASP A 145 44.17 62.14 34.38
N GLU A 146 43.41 62.22 35.47
CA GLU A 146 43.08 63.46 36.18
C GLU A 146 44.32 64.28 36.61
N ASN A 147 45.39 63.63 37.06
CA ASN A 147 46.58 64.33 37.53
C ASN A 147 47.44 64.83 36.36
N THR A 148 47.63 64.01 35.32
CA THR A 148 48.40 64.39 34.12
C THR A 148 47.69 65.53 33.37
N MET A 149 46.37 65.42 33.17
CA MET A 149 45.57 66.46 32.52
C MET A 149 45.73 67.82 33.19
N LEU A 150 45.66 67.88 34.53
CA LEU A 150 45.79 69.14 35.27
C LEU A 150 47.21 69.73 35.28
N ARG A 151 48.23 68.94 34.90
CA ARG A 151 49.63 69.38 34.79
C ARG A 151 49.98 69.99 33.43
N GLU A 152 49.22 69.66 32.38
CA GLU A 152 49.42 70.19 31.02
C GLU A 152 48.96 71.66 30.88
N PHE A 153 48.03 72.12 31.72
CA PHE A 153 47.56 73.51 31.70
C PHE A 153 48.61 74.51 32.16
N ASP A 154 48.67 75.69 31.53
CA ASP A 154 49.55 76.78 31.93
C ASP A 154 49.23 77.32 33.34
N ARG A 155 50.20 78.02 33.95
CA ARG A 155 50.00 78.68 35.25
C ARG A 155 48.96 79.79 35.14
N GLY A 156 48.06 79.87 36.12
CA GLY A 156 46.99 80.87 36.14
C GLY A 156 46.07 80.84 34.91
N SER A 157 45.66 79.65 34.45
CA SER A 157 44.84 79.49 33.24
C SER A 157 43.43 78.95 33.49
N ILE A 158 43.16 78.30 34.62
CA ILE A 158 41.88 77.62 34.89
C ILE A 158 40.96 78.50 35.77
N ASP A 159 39.77 78.83 35.26
CA ASP A 159 38.75 79.60 36.00
C ASP A 159 37.75 78.73 36.76
N LEU A 160 37.29 77.63 36.14
CA LEU A 160 36.31 76.74 36.74
C LEU A 160 36.81 75.31 36.71
N LEU A 161 37.04 74.74 37.89
CA LEU A 161 37.55 73.38 38.05
C LEU A 161 36.55 72.51 38.81
N ILE A 162 36.15 71.38 38.22
CA ILE A 162 35.18 70.45 38.82
C ILE A 162 35.88 69.14 39.17
N LEU A 163 36.10 68.92 40.47
CA LEU A 163 36.80 67.76 41.01
C LEU A 163 35.85 66.77 41.67
N LYS A 164 36.19 65.49 41.52
CA LYS A 164 35.55 64.41 42.28
C LYS A 164 36.27 64.25 43.63
N HIS A 165 35.56 63.75 44.64
CA HIS A 165 36.05 63.62 46.02
C HIS A 165 37.34 62.78 46.18
N ASP A 166 37.65 61.91 45.23
CA ASP A 166 38.81 61.02 45.19
C ASP A 166 40.03 61.62 44.45
N CYS A 167 39.97 62.89 44.05
CA CYS A 167 41.10 63.61 43.45
C CYS A 167 42.30 63.69 44.40
N GLU A 168 43.43 63.09 44.01
CA GLU A 168 44.66 63.02 44.82
C GLU A 168 45.22 64.42 45.16
N LEU A 169 45.16 65.35 44.21
CA LEU A 169 45.65 66.73 44.36
C LEU A 169 44.93 67.52 45.47
N LEU A 170 43.66 67.21 45.78
CA LEU A 170 42.95 67.83 46.90
C LEU A 170 43.37 67.30 48.27
N THR A 171 43.83 66.04 48.33
CA THR A 171 44.10 65.36 49.60
C THR A 171 45.43 65.77 50.23
N SER A 172 46.44 66.10 49.41
CA SER A 172 47.79 66.45 49.86
C SER A 172 48.05 67.96 49.87
N ASP A 173 48.82 68.46 50.85
CA ASP A 173 49.19 69.88 50.92
C ASP A 173 49.97 70.36 49.69
N LYS A 174 50.88 69.51 49.17
CA LYS A 174 51.64 69.79 47.95
C LYS A 174 50.73 69.87 46.72
N GLY A 175 49.80 68.93 46.57
CA GLY A 175 48.82 68.94 45.49
C GLY A 175 47.92 70.18 45.52
N ARG A 176 47.53 70.66 46.71
CA ARG A 176 46.77 71.90 46.87
C ARG A 176 47.56 73.16 46.48
N GLN A 177 48.87 73.17 46.70
CA GLN A 177 49.75 74.25 46.24
C GLN A 177 49.94 74.19 44.72
N GLU A 178 50.24 73.00 44.17
CA GLU A 178 50.35 72.74 42.73
C GLU A 178 49.08 73.17 41.98
N LEU A 179 47.90 72.83 42.53
CA LEU A 179 46.62 73.26 41.99
C LEU A 179 46.47 74.79 42.01
N LYS A 180 46.82 75.44 43.13
CA LYS A 180 46.70 76.91 43.27
C LYS A 180 47.56 77.67 42.26
N GLU A 181 48.69 77.13 41.81
CA GLU A 181 49.51 77.75 40.76
C GLU A 181 48.88 77.71 39.35
N ARG A 182 47.90 76.82 39.10
CA ARG A 182 47.22 76.68 37.80
C ARG A 182 45.89 77.44 37.73
N LEU A 183 45.32 77.77 38.87
CA LEU A 183 44.06 78.50 38.99
C LEU A 183 44.24 80.01 38.78
N THR A 184 43.28 80.67 38.12
CA THR A 184 43.23 82.14 37.98
C THR A 184 42.93 82.85 39.30
N ASP A 185 43.16 84.17 39.34
CA ASP A 185 42.81 85.01 40.51
C ASP A 185 41.31 85.05 40.81
N SER A 186 40.43 84.70 39.86
CA SER A 186 38.98 84.59 40.05
C SER A 186 38.46 83.15 40.17
N ALA A 187 39.36 82.17 40.32
CA ALA A 187 39.02 80.77 40.11
C ALA A 187 38.13 80.15 41.20
N VAL A 188 37.21 79.31 40.73
CA VAL A 188 36.24 78.55 41.52
C VAL A 188 36.50 77.05 41.36
N VAL A 189 36.64 76.35 42.48
CA VAL A 189 36.76 74.89 42.53
C VAL A 189 35.47 74.30 43.09
N LEU A 190 34.88 73.36 42.37
CA LEU A 190 33.76 72.54 42.83
C LEU A 190 34.27 71.16 43.28
N ILE A 191 33.84 70.71 44.47
CA ILE A 191 34.15 69.37 45.00
C ILE A 191 32.84 68.61 45.23
N HIS A 192 32.66 67.48 44.52
CA HIS A 192 31.47 66.63 44.67
C HIS A 192 31.70 65.40 45.56
N GLY A 193 30.79 65.16 46.50
CA GLY A 193 30.84 64.05 47.47
C GLY A 193 31.01 64.49 48.93
N THR A 194 30.64 65.72 49.28
CA THR A 194 30.90 66.32 50.61
C THR A 194 30.33 65.53 51.79
N LYS A 195 29.24 64.77 51.58
CA LYS A 195 28.62 63.90 52.61
C LYS A 195 29.44 62.67 52.96
N LEU A 196 30.40 62.27 52.11
CA LEU A 196 31.21 61.08 52.36
C LEU A 196 32.13 61.31 53.56
N LYS A 197 32.16 60.35 54.50
CA LYS A 197 32.79 60.51 55.82
C LYS A 197 34.27 60.94 55.78
N HIS A 198 35.02 60.48 54.78
CA HIS A 198 36.43 60.83 54.59
C HIS A 198 36.61 62.23 54.01
N VAL A 199 35.74 62.63 53.08
CA VAL A 199 35.75 63.94 52.38
C VAL A 199 35.31 65.06 53.31
N ARG A 200 34.32 64.81 54.18
CA ARG A 200 33.75 65.82 55.07
C ARG A 200 34.79 66.53 55.95
N LYS A 201 35.82 65.81 56.43
CA LYS A 201 36.94 66.39 57.18
C LYS A 201 37.77 67.36 56.32
N LEU A 202 38.06 66.97 55.07
CA LEU A 202 38.79 67.78 54.11
C LEU A 202 37.99 69.05 53.75
N CYS A 203 36.70 68.91 53.43
CA CYS A 203 35.79 70.05 53.20
C CYS A 203 35.77 71.02 54.38
N GLN A 204 35.65 70.52 55.62
CA GLN A 204 35.67 71.36 56.83
C GLN A 204 36.99 72.12 57.04
N THR A 205 38.13 71.57 56.61
CA THR A 205 39.41 72.29 56.63
C THR A 205 39.44 73.35 55.52
N LEU A 206 39.06 73.00 54.30
CA LEU A 206 39.06 73.91 53.15
C LEU A 206 38.11 75.11 53.35
N SER A 207 36.90 74.87 53.87
CA SER A 207 35.91 75.91 54.20
C SER A 207 36.33 76.87 55.32
N LYS A 208 37.40 76.57 56.07
CA LYS A 208 38.02 77.52 57.03
C LYS A 208 39.09 78.38 56.37
N THR A 209 39.75 77.87 55.34
CA THR A 209 40.83 78.55 54.62
C THR A 209 40.30 79.42 53.48
N TYR A 210 39.24 78.98 52.81
CA TYR A 210 38.69 79.60 51.61
C TYR A 210 37.19 79.90 51.78
N PRO A 211 36.70 81.05 51.28
CA PRO A 211 35.27 81.33 51.17
C PRO A 211 34.56 80.22 50.40
N SER A 212 33.45 79.72 50.95
CA SER A 212 32.83 78.49 50.46
C SER A 212 31.32 78.46 50.65
N PHE A 213 30.64 77.67 49.81
CA PHE A 213 29.21 77.42 49.88
C PHE A 213 28.91 75.94 49.64
N GLU A 214 28.20 75.29 50.57
CA GLU A 214 27.84 73.86 50.46
C GLU A 214 26.37 73.67 50.05
N LEU A 215 26.18 72.86 49.01
CA LEU A 215 24.91 72.30 48.58
C LEU A 215 24.78 70.86 49.12
N THR A 216 23.74 70.59 49.90
CA THR A 216 23.58 69.36 50.71
C THR A 216 22.64 68.31 50.09
N GLN A 217 22.32 68.43 48.80
CA GLN A 217 21.55 67.47 48.00
C GLN A 217 22.42 66.27 47.57
N CYS A 218 21.86 65.20 47.00
CA CYS A 218 22.60 64.00 46.55
C CYS A 218 23.74 63.57 47.52
N GLN A 219 24.99 63.50 47.04
CA GLN A 219 26.20 63.29 47.83
C GLN A 219 26.86 64.59 48.34
N GLY A 220 26.29 65.73 47.98
CA GLY A 220 26.72 67.07 48.35
C GLY A 220 27.80 67.65 47.42
N LEU A 221 27.76 68.97 47.25
CA LEU A 221 28.64 69.73 46.36
C LEU A 221 29.14 70.97 47.11
N LEU A 222 30.45 71.10 47.24
CA LEU A 222 31.10 72.27 47.85
C LEU A 222 31.64 73.17 46.74
N LEU A 223 31.25 74.45 46.76
CA LEU A 223 31.90 75.53 46.02
C LEU A 223 32.98 76.16 46.90
N LEU A 224 34.19 76.31 46.36
CA LEU A 224 35.33 76.97 46.98
C LEU A 224 35.87 78.07 46.05
N CYS A 225 35.97 79.30 46.56
CA CYS A 225 36.70 80.37 45.88
C CYS A 225 38.17 80.29 46.32
N MET A 226 39.04 79.77 45.46
CA MET A 226 40.48 79.62 45.74
C MET A 226 41.34 80.75 45.16
N GLY A 227 40.78 81.53 44.23
CA GLY A 227 41.35 82.77 43.72
C GLY A 227 41.45 83.89 44.77
N SER A 228 42.21 84.93 44.46
CA SER A 228 42.38 86.12 45.31
C SER A 228 41.20 87.12 45.20
N GLN A 229 40.43 87.05 44.11
CA GLN A 229 39.27 87.89 43.82
C GLN A 229 38.01 87.01 43.75
N ILE A 230 36.90 87.50 44.29
CA ILE A 230 35.62 86.79 44.29
C ILE A 230 34.63 87.58 43.43
N PRO A 231 34.03 86.99 42.38
CA PRO A 231 32.97 87.63 41.62
C PRO A 231 31.81 88.07 42.51
N GLU A 232 31.29 89.28 42.31
CA GLU A 232 30.26 89.94 43.15
C GLU A 232 29.04 89.03 43.44
N ARG A 233 28.55 88.29 42.43
CA ARG A 233 27.43 87.35 42.57
C ARG A 233 27.75 86.16 43.49
N LEU A 234 29.00 85.68 43.48
CA LEU A 234 29.47 84.60 44.34
C LEU A 234 29.76 85.10 45.75
N GLU A 235 30.33 86.30 45.90
CA GLU A 235 30.49 86.94 47.20
C GLU A 235 29.13 87.14 47.89
N ALA A 236 28.13 87.65 47.16
CA ALA A 236 26.79 87.85 47.68
C ALA A 236 26.10 86.52 48.05
N LEU A 237 26.27 85.44 47.27
CA LEU A 237 25.82 84.09 47.66
C LEU A 237 26.49 83.62 48.97
N ILE A 238 27.81 83.73 49.07
CA ILE A 238 28.56 83.29 50.26
C ILE A 238 28.16 84.10 51.49
N ASN A 239 28.01 85.42 51.34
CA ASN A 239 27.57 86.31 52.42
C ASN A 239 26.13 86.02 52.88
N GLN A 240 25.20 85.77 51.96
CA GLN A 240 23.84 85.33 52.30
C GLN A 240 23.82 83.96 53.00
N SER A 241 24.70 83.04 52.60
CA SER A 241 24.78 81.69 53.19
C SER A 241 25.30 81.64 54.63
N LYS A 242 25.77 82.77 55.18
CA LYS A 242 26.11 82.91 56.60
C LYS A 242 24.87 82.86 57.50
N ASP A 243 23.69 83.23 56.98
CA ASP A 243 22.42 82.93 57.65
C ASP A 243 21.97 81.50 57.30
N VAL A 244 21.69 80.73 58.35
CA VAL A 244 21.19 79.35 58.28
C VAL A 244 19.83 79.28 57.57
N SER A 245 18.99 80.31 57.68
CA SER A 245 17.66 80.33 57.06
C SER A 245 17.76 80.53 55.56
N ALA A 246 18.50 81.56 55.12
CA ALA A 246 18.83 81.80 53.72
C ALA A 246 19.57 80.62 53.09
N GLN A 247 20.58 80.04 53.75
CA GLN A 247 21.31 78.87 53.26
C GLN A 247 20.35 77.68 52.96
N ARG A 248 19.44 77.37 53.89
CA ARG A 248 18.43 76.32 53.71
C ARG A 248 17.44 76.63 52.59
N LEU A 249 17.03 77.89 52.44
CA LEU A 249 16.14 78.32 51.36
C LEU A 249 16.80 78.12 49.98
N ILE A 250 18.05 78.57 49.82
CA ILE A 250 18.82 78.38 48.58
C ILE A 250 19.01 76.89 48.29
N GLN A 251 19.39 76.09 49.30
CA GLN A 251 19.48 74.63 49.15
C GLN A 251 18.14 74.01 48.71
N ASN A 252 17.01 74.39 49.31
CA ASN A 252 15.70 73.85 48.96
C ASN A 252 15.26 74.21 47.52
N ILE A 253 15.61 75.40 47.02
CA ILE A 253 15.34 75.81 45.63
C ILE A 253 16.12 74.92 44.66
N TYR A 254 17.45 74.86 44.81
CA TYR A 254 18.31 74.06 43.93
C TYR A 254 18.02 72.56 44.03
N ALA A 255 17.59 72.07 45.21
CA ALA A 255 17.13 70.69 45.38
C ALA A 255 15.89 70.36 44.54
N ARG A 256 14.87 71.22 44.59
CA ARG A 256 13.59 71.00 43.87
C ARG A 256 13.75 71.13 42.35
N LEU A 257 14.58 72.08 41.89
CA LEU A 257 14.91 72.18 40.47
C LEU A 257 15.78 71.00 40.02
N GLY A 258 16.67 70.53 40.90
CA GLY A 258 17.52 69.37 40.66
C GLY A 258 16.74 68.07 40.52
N SER A 259 15.83 67.79 41.46
CA SER A 259 15.01 66.56 41.43
C SER A 259 14.16 66.47 40.17
N ALA A 260 13.68 67.60 39.63
CA ALA A 260 12.93 67.61 38.37
C ALA A 260 13.74 67.09 37.15
N ASN A 261 15.08 67.23 37.17
CA ASN A 261 15.95 66.65 36.12
C ASN A 261 16.16 65.14 36.31
N GLU A 262 16.24 64.67 37.56
CA GLU A 262 16.29 63.25 37.89
C GLU A 262 14.97 62.55 37.56
N ASP A 263 13.83 63.15 37.91
CA ASP A 263 12.49 62.73 37.51
C ASP A 263 12.34 62.66 35.98
N ALA A 264 12.91 63.63 35.25
CA ALA A 264 12.89 63.65 33.79
C ALA A 264 13.74 62.52 33.18
N TRP A 265 14.91 62.23 33.73
CA TRP A 265 15.72 61.08 33.32
C TRP A 265 15.03 59.74 33.62
N HIS A 266 14.53 59.58 34.85
CA HIS A 266 13.74 58.40 35.24
C HIS A 266 12.55 58.19 34.31
N ARG A 267 11.82 59.26 33.98
CA ARG A 267 10.70 59.19 33.04
C ARG A 267 11.13 58.67 31.67
N GLN A 268 12.23 59.17 31.09
CA GLN A 268 12.74 58.66 29.81
C GLN A 268 13.11 57.17 29.86
N VAL A 269 13.69 56.71 30.98
CA VAL A 269 14.02 55.28 31.18
C VAL A 269 12.75 54.43 31.33
N TYR A 270 11.77 54.89 32.11
CA TYR A 270 10.50 54.19 32.31
C TYR A 270 9.63 54.18 31.06
N GLU A 271 9.58 55.25 30.27
CA GLU A 271 8.85 55.32 29.00
C GLU A 271 9.39 54.28 28.00
N ARG A 272 10.72 54.19 27.83
CA ARG A 272 11.34 53.14 27.01
C ARG A 272 11.01 51.75 27.56
N ARG A 273 11.11 51.54 28.88
CA ARG A 273 10.82 50.24 29.49
C ARG A 273 9.35 49.83 29.36
N VAL A 274 8.42 50.78 29.44
CA VAL A 274 6.99 50.55 29.20
C VAL A 274 6.78 50.17 27.74
N HIS A 275 7.40 50.88 26.79
CA HIS A 275 7.34 50.55 25.37
C HIS A 275 7.83 49.12 25.08
N ASP A 276 9.05 48.75 25.53
CA ASP A 276 9.60 47.39 25.40
C ASP A 276 8.65 46.30 25.96
N LEU A 277 8.00 46.58 27.09
CA LEU A 277 7.09 45.65 27.74
C LEU A 277 5.74 45.57 27.03
N THR A 278 5.25 46.68 26.48
CA THR A 278 4.03 46.71 25.66
C THR A 278 4.22 45.92 24.36
N GLU A 279 5.35 46.06 23.67
CA GLU A 279 5.63 45.24 22.47
C GLU A 279 5.68 43.75 22.80
N LYS A 280 6.37 43.37 23.89
CA LYS A 280 6.42 41.97 24.35
C LYS A 280 5.05 41.44 24.75
N LEU A 281 4.22 42.26 25.40
CA LEU A 281 2.85 41.88 25.77
C LEU A 281 1.96 41.68 24.54
N GLN A 282 2.09 42.54 23.52
CA GLN A 282 1.38 42.39 22.24
C GLN A 282 1.79 41.10 21.53
N GLN A 283 3.09 40.80 21.44
CA GLN A 283 3.60 39.55 20.88
C GLN A 283 3.03 38.33 21.61
N GLN A 284 3.07 38.32 22.94
CA GLN A 284 2.52 37.23 23.75
C GLN A 284 1.00 37.08 23.59
N THR A 285 0.26 38.19 23.51
CA THR A 285 -1.19 38.18 23.29
C THR A 285 -1.53 37.59 21.92
N HIS A 286 -0.76 37.92 20.88
CA HIS A 286 -0.92 37.32 19.56
C HIS A 286 -0.67 35.81 19.58
N THR A 287 0.41 35.35 20.23
CA THR A 287 0.68 33.90 20.39
C THR A 287 -0.44 33.19 21.15
N ILE A 288 -1.01 33.80 22.20
CA ILE A 288 -2.15 33.24 22.94
C ILE A 288 -3.38 33.11 22.03
N GLN A 289 -3.68 34.11 21.20
CA GLN A 289 -4.77 34.05 20.23
C GLN A 289 -4.58 32.94 19.19
N GLN A 290 -3.36 32.77 18.66
CA GLN A 290 -3.04 31.68 17.74
C GLN A 290 -3.25 30.30 18.40
N ILE A 291 -2.78 30.11 19.64
CA ILE A 291 -2.97 28.87 20.40
C ILE A 291 -4.45 28.61 20.70
N GLN A 292 -5.22 29.66 21.02
CA GLN A 292 -6.67 29.54 21.23
C GLN A 292 -7.41 29.12 19.95
N GLY A 293 -7.07 29.71 18.80
CA GLY A 293 -7.61 29.29 17.50
C GLY A 293 -7.27 27.83 17.17
N ALA A 294 -6.00 27.45 17.28
CA ALA A 294 -5.56 26.07 17.05
C ALA A 294 -6.24 25.07 18.01
N LYS A 295 -6.43 25.44 19.28
CA LYS A 295 -7.18 24.63 20.26
C LYS A 295 -8.64 24.46 19.85
N GLN A 296 -9.29 25.50 19.32
CA GLN A 296 -10.67 25.41 18.86
C GLN A 296 -10.78 24.45 17.66
N THR A 297 -9.96 24.61 16.63
CA THR A 297 -9.94 23.71 15.46
C THR A 297 -9.64 22.26 15.86
N LEU A 298 -8.74 22.04 16.82
CA LEU A 298 -8.44 20.70 17.34
C LEU A 298 -9.64 20.12 18.11
N SER A 299 -10.38 20.94 18.85
CA SER A 299 -11.60 20.52 19.55
C SER A 299 -12.71 20.11 18.58
N GLU A 300 -12.92 20.89 17.52
CA GLU A 300 -13.88 20.58 16.43
C GLU A 300 -13.48 19.28 15.71
N THR A 301 -12.19 19.10 15.44
CA THR A 301 -11.65 17.86 14.82
C THR A 301 -11.85 16.64 15.73
N LEU A 302 -11.64 16.79 17.04
CA LEU A 302 -11.86 15.72 18.02
C LEU A 302 -13.34 15.35 18.15
N GLU A 303 -14.26 16.32 18.09
CA GLU A 303 -15.69 16.08 18.11
C GLU A 303 -16.13 15.30 16.85
N GLN A 304 -15.66 15.70 15.67
CA GLN A 304 -15.91 14.98 14.43
C GLN A 304 -15.36 13.55 14.48
N ALA A 305 -14.09 13.36 14.87
CA ALA A 305 -13.50 12.03 14.98
C ALA A 305 -14.24 11.13 15.99
N ASN A 306 -14.75 11.69 17.09
CA ASN A 306 -15.56 10.95 18.05
C ASN A 306 -16.92 10.54 17.45
N ASN A 307 -17.57 11.40 16.67
CA ASN A 307 -18.79 11.07 15.93
C ASN A 307 -18.55 9.94 14.91
N ASP A 308 -17.44 10.01 14.17
CA ASP A 308 -17.04 8.97 13.20
C ASP A 308 -16.77 7.62 13.90
N ILE A 309 -16.13 7.63 15.07
CA ILE A 309 -15.94 6.43 15.91
C ILE A 309 -17.27 5.84 16.37
N GLN A 310 -18.26 6.66 16.76
CA GLN A 310 -19.59 6.17 17.13
C GLN A 310 -20.33 5.57 15.92
N ALA A 311 -20.24 6.21 14.75
CA ALA A 311 -20.80 5.68 13.52
C ALA A 311 -20.17 4.32 13.15
N ALA A 312 -18.84 4.21 13.20
CA ALA A 312 -18.11 2.96 12.95
C ALA A 312 -18.49 1.86 13.94
N LYS A 313 -18.61 2.16 15.24
CA LYS A 313 -19.10 1.20 16.25
C LYS A 313 -20.52 0.71 15.95
N SER A 314 -21.41 1.60 15.51
CA SER A 314 -22.79 1.23 15.14
C SER A 314 -22.84 0.32 13.90
N GLN A 315 -21.91 0.51 12.94
CA GLN A 315 -21.77 -0.38 11.79
C GLN A 315 -21.16 -1.73 12.21
N GLN A 316 -20.15 -1.72 13.07
CA GLN A 316 -19.55 -2.94 13.61
C GLN A 316 -20.58 -3.81 14.33
N ALA A 317 -21.45 -3.22 15.15
CA ALA A 317 -22.53 -3.94 15.84
C ALA A 317 -23.52 -4.62 14.86
N LYS A 318 -23.93 -3.91 13.80
CA LYS A 318 -24.78 -4.47 12.73
C LYS A 318 -24.09 -5.59 11.95
N LEU A 319 -22.77 -5.48 11.73
CA LEU A 319 -21.99 -6.51 11.06
C LEU A 319 -21.81 -7.75 11.95
N SER A 320 -21.62 -7.59 13.27
CA SER A 320 -21.56 -8.74 14.19
C SER A 320 -22.90 -9.46 14.30
N GLU A 321 -24.01 -8.73 14.42
CA GLU A 321 -25.36 -9.31 14.42
C GLU A 321 -25.64 -10.10 13.13
N ARG A 322 -25.23 -9.55 11.98
CA ARG A 322 -25.38 -10.24 10.69
C ARG A 322 -24.44 -11.44 10.52
N LEU A 323 -23.25 -11.41 11.12
CA LEU A 323 -22.35 -12.57 11.15
C LEU A 323 -22.89 -13.69 12.04
N GLU A 324 -23.55 -13.35 13.15
CA GLU A 324 -24.24 -14.31 14.03
C GLU A 324 -25.41 -14.99 13.29
N GLN A 325 -26.26 -14.21 12.61
CA GLN A 325 -27.32 -14.72 11.72
C GLN A 325 -26.79 -15.64 10.60
N PHE A 326 -25.68 -15.26 9.94
CA PHE A 326 -25.03 -16.14 8.95
C PHE A 326 -24.46 -17.42 9.60
N GLY A 327 -23.97 -17.34 10.84
CA GLY A 327 -23.54 -18.49 11.62
C GLY A 327 -24.69 -19.49 11.81
N GLU A 328 -25.81 -19.03 12.36
CA GLU A 328 -27.04 -19.83 12.54
C GLU A 328 -27.53 -20.45 11.22
N GLU A 329 -27.55 -19.65 10.13
CA GLU A 329 -27.94 -20.14 8.80
C GLU A 329 -26.97 -21.21 8.28
N THR A 330 -25.66 -21.07 8.49
CA THR A 330 -24.69 -22.10 8.09
C THR A 330 -24.81 -23.37 8.94
N GLU A 331 -25.07 -23.28 10.24
CA GLU A 331 -25.34 -24.46 11.07
C GLU A 331 -26.60 -25.20 10.63
N LEU A 332 -27.69 -24.47 10.37
CA LEU A 332 -28.94 -25.05 9.87
C LEU A 332 -28.75 -25.74 8.51
N ASN A 333 -28.08 -25.10 7.56
CA ASN A 333 -27.75 -25.69 6.27
C ASN A 333 -26.85 -26.93 6.41
N GLN A 334 -25.91 -26.93 7.37
CA GLN A 334 -25.05 -28.08 7.64
C GLN A 334 -25.82 -29.25 8.27
N GLN A 335 -26.78 -28.98 9.15
CA GLN A 335 -27.71 -30.00 9.68
C GLN A 335 -28.60 -30.59 8.57
N GLN A 336 -29.20 -29.74 7.73
CA GLN A 336 -30.01 -30.19 6.58
C GLN A 336 -29.19 -31.04 5.61
N LYS A 337 -27.95 -30.63 5.30
CA LYS A 337 -27.03 -31.43 4.48
C LYS A 337 -26.77 -32.81 5.11
N GLN A 338 -26.48 -32.87 6.41
CA GLN A 338 -26.27 -34.16 7.10
C GLN A 338 -27.52 -35.04 7.09
N GLN A 339 -28.73 -34.46 7.18
CA GLN A 339 -29.98 -35.20 7.04
C GLN A 339 -30.12 -35.77 5.62
N LEU A 340 -29.94 -34.94 4.58
CA LEU A 340 -30.00 -35.38 3.18
C LEU A 340 -28.94 -36.45 2.85
N GLU A 341 -27.75 -36.38 3.45
CA GLU A 341 -26.73 -37.42 3.32
C GLU A 341 -27.15 -38.75 3.97
N ARG A 342 -27.86 -38.73 5.10
CA ARG A 342 -28.45 -39.93 5.73
C ARG A 342 -29.59 -40.51 4.90
N GLU A 343 -30.52 -39.67 4.43
CA GLU A 343 -31.64 -40.07 3.57
C GLU A 343 -31.12 -40.68 2.26
N LYS A 344 -30.12 -40.06 1.64
CA LYS A 344 -29.43 -40.63 0.47
C LYS A 344 -28.80 -41.99 0.78
N ALA A 345 -28.06 -42.12 1.89
CA ALA A 345 -27.43 -43.39 2.25
C ALA A 345 -28.46 -44.50 2.53
N GLN A 346 -29.64 -44.16 3.06
CA GLN A 346 -30.74 -45.09 3.20
C GLN A 346 -31.33 -45.50 1.84
N LEU A 347 -31.60 -44.54 0.96
CA LEU A 347 -32.08 -44.80 -0.41
C LEU A 347 -31.08 -45.64 -1.22
N ASP A 348 -29.78 -45.37 -1.11
CA ASP A 348 -28.72 -46.17 -1.76
C ASP A 348 -28.73 -47.63 -1.25
N LYS A 349 -29.01 -47.84 0.05
CA LYS A 349 -29.15 -49.18 0.65
C LYS A 349 -30.42 -49.90 0.17
N GLU A 350 -31.56 -49.21 0.14
CA GLU A 350 -32.83 -49.73 -0.39
C GLU A 350 -32.70 -50.09 -1.88
N LEU A 351 -32.05 -49.24 -2.67
CA LEU A 351 -31.78 -49.46 -4.09
C LEU A 351 -30.81 -50.63 -4.32
N ALA A 352 -29.82 -50.83 -3.45
CA ALA A 352 -28.98 -52.03 -3.46
C ALA A 352 -29.78 -53.30 -3.15
N GLN A 353 -30.67 -53.26 -2.16
CA GLN A 353 -31.53 -54.40 -1.79
C GLN A 353 -32.54 -54.73 -2.91
N LEU A 354 -33.14 -53.73 -3.55
CA LEU A 354 -33.99 -53.90 -4.72
C LEU A 354 -33.22 -54.44 -5.94
N LYS A 355 -31.95 -54.05 -6.14
CA LYS A 355 -31.08 -54.62 -7.18
C LYS A 355 -30.84 -56.12 -6.96
N ILE A 356 -30.56 -56.53 -5.72
CA ILE A 356 -30.38 -57.95 -5.36
C ILE A 356 -31.68 -58.71 -5.62
N SER A 357 -32.82 -58.25 -5.07
CA SER A 357 -34.11 -58.89 -5.29
C SER A 357 -34.50 -58.99 -6.77
N ARG A 358 -34.21 -57.96 -7.58
CA ARG A 358 -34.41 -58.01 -9.03
C ARG A 358 -33.50 -59.04 -9.70
N GLN A 359 -32.24 -59.16 -9.26
CA GLN A 359 -31.29 -60.14 -9.79
C GLN A 359 -31.71 -61.58 -9.45
N ASP A 360 -32.18 -61.81 -8.22
CA ASP A 360 -32.74 -63.09 -7.80
C ASP A 360 -33.98 -63.45 -8.62
N ALA A 361 -34.92 -62.52 -8.80
CA ALA A 361 -36.10 -62.71 -9.64
C ALA A 361 -35.75 -62.98 -11.11
N THR A 362 -34.72 -62.32 -11.68
CA THR A 362 -34.26 -62.65 -13.04
C THR A 362 -33.59 -64.03 -13.14
N SER A 363 -32.93 -64.49 -12.07
CA SER A 363 -32.36 -65.84 -11.98
C SER A 363 -33.46 -66.90 -11.90
N GLU A 364 -34.53 -66.62 -11.14
CA GLU A 364 -35.71 -67.48 -11.03
C GLU A 364 -36.50 -67.55 -12.35
N ILE A 365 -36.71 -66.42 -13.03
CA ILE A 365 -37.27 -66.38 -14.38
C ILE A 365 -36.41 -67.20 -15.36
N ALA A 366 -35.08 -67.08 -15.32
CA ALA A 366 -34.20 -67.85 -16.21
C ALA A 366 -34.31 -69.37 -15.98
N LYS A 367 -34.45 -69.82 -14.72
CA LYS A 367 -34.72 -71.23 -14.40
C LYS A 367 -36.07 -71.70 -14.93
N LEU A 368 -37.12 -70.91 -14.71
CA LEU A 368 -38.46 -71.23 -15.21
C LEU A 368 -38.50 -71.25 -16.74
N GLN A 369 -37.72 -70.41 -17.41
CA GLN A 369 -37.55 -70.44 -18.87
C GLN A 369 -36.89 -71.75 -19.32
N GLN A 370 -35.83 -72.20 -18.63
CA GLN A 370 -35.17 -73.49 -18.90
C GLN A 370 -36.08 -74.70 -18.65
N ASP A 371 -36.92 -74.65 -17.60
CA ASP A 371 -37.94 -75.67 -17.33
C ASP A 371 -39.04 -75.67 -18.43
N ILE A 372 -39.40 -74.50 -18.96
CA ILE A 372 -40.32 -74.37 -20.10
C ILE A 372 -39.70 -74.94 -21.37
N ASP A 373 -38.44 -74.63 -21.68
CA ASP A 373 -37.74 -75.12 -22.87
C ASP A 373 -37.59 -76.65 -22.84
N THR A 374 -37.22 -77.22 -21.69
CA THR A 374 -37.18 -78.69 -21.51
C THR A 374 -38.57 -79.34 -21.63
N ARG A 375 -39.63 -78.69 -21.16
CA ARG A 375 -41.02 -79.13 -21.41
C ARG A 375 -41.41 -79.04 -22.89
N PHE A 376 -40.95 -78.02 -23.62
CA PHE A 376 -41.17 -77.94 -25.06
C PHE A 376 -40.43 -79.06 -25.83
N ASP A 377 -39.21 -79.43 -25.41
CA ASP A 377 -38.48 -80.58 -25.96
C ASP A 377 -39.18 -81.92 -25.66
N GLU A 378 -39.76 -82.09 -24.46
CA GLU A 378 -40.62 -83.23 -24.12
C GLU A 378 -41.86 -83.30 -25.01
N VAL A 379 -42.56 -82.17 -25.19
CA VAL A 379 -43.73 -82.08 -26.06
C VAL A 379 -43.35 -82.36 -27.51
N ALA A 380 -42.24 -81.82 -28.02
CA ALA A 380 -41.76 -82.08 -29.38
C ALA A 380 -41.49 -83.58 -29.62
N LYS A 381 -40.86 -84.27 -28.66
CA LYS A 381 -40.69 -85.74 -28.71
C LYS A 381 -42.02 -86.48 -28.72
N LEU A 382 -42.96 -86.10 -27.87
CA LEU A 382 -44.30 -86.71 -27.83
C LEU A 382 -45.09 -86.45 -29.12
N THR A 383 -44.96 -85.26 -29.72
CA THR A 383 -45.55 -84.94 -31.03
C THR A 383 -44.91 -85.77 -32.15
N GLN A 384 -43.60 -85.99 -32.14
CA GLN A 384 -42.94 -86.86 -33.10
C GLN A 384 -43.40 -88.32 -32.95
N MET A 385 -43.52 -88.83 -31.72
CA MET A 385 -44.09 -90.17 -31.47
C MET A 385 -45.56 -90.29 -31.90
N LEU A 386 -46.35 -89.20 -31.82
CA LEU A 386 -47.73 -89.18 -32.30
C LEU A 386 -47.77 -89.28 -33.84
N VAL A 387 -46.94 -88.50 -34.55
CA VAL A 387 -46.82 -88.56 -36.02
C VAL A 387 -46.38 -89.95 -36.49
N GLU A 388 -45.44 -90.59 -35.78
CA GLU A 388 -45.03 -91.96 -36.07
C GLU A 388 -46.15 -92.99 -35.82
N ALA A 389 -47.03 -92.74 -34.85
CA ALA A 389 -48.21 -93.58 -34.59
C ALA A 389 -49.33 -93.35 -35.62
N GLU A 390 -49.56 -92.11 -36.06
CA GLU A 390 -50.53 -91.75 -37.09
C GLU A 390 -50.17 -92.33 -38.46
N ALA A 391 -48.89 -92.25 -38.86
CA ALA A 391 -48.39 -92.90 -40.08
C ALA A 391 -48.58 -94.43 -40.05
N ARG A 392 -48.51 -95.03 -38.85
CA ARG A 392 -48.73 -96.48 -38.63
C ARG A 392 -50.22 -96.84 -38.65
N LEU A 393 -51.09 -95.92 -38.27
CA LEU A 393 -52.55 -96.05 -38.40
C LEU A 393 -52.97 -95.97 -39.87
N GLU A 394 -52.38 -95.05 -40.63
CA GLU A 394 -52.67 -94.82 -42.05
C GLU A 394 -52.24 -96.02 -42.91
N SER A 395 -51.10 -96.67 -42.62
CA SER A 395 -50.71 -97.92 -43.29
C SER A 395 -51.67 -99.08 -43.00
N LEU A 396 -52.11 -99.23 -41.75
CA LEU A 396 -53.08 -100.27 -41.35
C LEU A 396 -54.49 -100.02 -41.89
N GLN A 397 -54.88 -98.75 -42.11
CA GLN A 397 -56.13 -98.40 -42.79
C GLN A 397 -56.09 -98.76 -44.28
N LYS A 398 -54.95 -98.54 -44.95
CA LYS A 398 -54.73 -98.91 -46.35
C LYS A 398 -54.83 -100.43 -46.57
N GLU A 399 -54.21 -101.22 -45.69
CA GLU A 399 -54.30 -102.69 -45.68
C GLU A 399 -55.74 -103.17 -45.42
N ASN A 400 -56.51 -102.48 -44.56
CA ASN A 400 -57.94 -102.76 -44.35
C ASN A 400 -58.81 -102.43 -45.58
N GLN A 401 -58.38 -101.51 -46.43
CA GLN A 401 -59.12 -101.08 -47.61
C GLN A 401 -58.96 -102.09 -48.76
N GLU A 402 -57.74 -102.58 -48.98
CA GLU A 402 -57.43 -103.65 -49.95
C GLU A 402 -58.18 -104.96 -49.62
N LEU A 403 -58.26 -105.34 -48.34
CA LEU A 403 -59.05 -106.49 -47.86
C LEU A 403 -60.57 -106.34 -48.08
N ARG A 404 -61.11 -105.10 -48.12
CA ARG A 404 -62.54 -104.84 -48.34
C ARG A 404 -62.92 -104.82 -49.82
N GLU A 405 -61.99 -104.52 -50.72
CA GLU A 405 -62.20 -104.64 -52.17
C GLU A 405 -62.16 -106.11 -52.63
N ALA A 406 -61.25 -106.92 -52.09
CA ALA A 406 -61.22 -108.37 -52.32
C ALA A 406 -62.54 -109.06 -51.94
N LEU A 407 -63.20 -108.62 -50.85
CA LEU A 407 -64.47 -109.18 -50.39
C LEU A 407 -65.69 -108.72 -51.21
N ARG A 408 -65.62 -107.56 -51.88
CA ARG A 408 -66.67 -107.09 -52.82
C ARG A 408 -66.63 -107.82 -54.15
N ASN A 409 -65.44 -108.08 -54.68
CA ASN A 409 -65.24 -108.77 -55.96
C ASN A 409 -65.69 -110.25 -55.93
N ASN A 410 -65.74 -110.88 -54.75
CA ASN A 410 -66.20 -112.27 -54.61
C ASN A 410 -67.73 -112.40 -54.64
N LYS A 411 -68.49 -111.36 -54.25
CA LYS A 411 -69.98 -111.40 -54.24
C LYS A 411 -70.61 -111.00 -55.58
N THR A 412 -70.01 -110.09 -56.34
CA THR A 412 -70.54 -109.67 -57.65
C THR A 412 -70.38 -110.73 -58.74
N LEU A 413 -69.40 -111.64 -58.61
CA LEU A 413 -69.10 -112.68 -59.60
C LEU A 413 -70.13 -113.84 -59.63
N GLN A 414 -70.91 -114.01 -58.56
CA GLN A 414 -71.79 -115.17 -58.36
C GLN A 414 -73.25 -114.92 -58.83
N GLU A 415 -73.66 -113.66 -59.01
CA GLU A 415 -75.01 -113.30 -59.45
C GLU A 415 -75.07 -112.90 -60.93
N GLN A 416 -73.95 -112.54 -61.55
CA GLN A 416 -73.87 -112.26 -63.00
C GLN A 416 -73.80 -113.52 -63.87
N THR A 417 -73.20 -114.61 -63.39
CA THR A 417 -73.06 -115.88 -64.15
C THR A 417 -74.39 -116.62 -64.39
N ARG A 418 -75.47 -116.23 -63.72
CA ARG A 418 -76.80 -116.86 -63.84
C ARG A 418 -77.69 -116.20 -64.90
N SER A 419 -77.30 -115.02 -65.41
CA SER A 419 -78.06 -114.24 -66.40
C SER A 419 -77.38 -114.11 -67.75
N ASP A 420 -76.14 -114.60 -67.91
CA ASP A 420 -75.42 -114.71 -69.19
C ASP A 420 -75.71 -116.04 -69.92
N VAL A 421 -76.99 -116.44 -69.87
CA VAL A 421 -77.82 -116.69 -71.06
C VAL A 421 -77.12 -117.44 -72.21
N ALA A 422 -77.57 -118.64 -72.56
CA ALA A 422 -78.75 -118.88 -73.41
C ALA A 422 -78.77 -118.16 -74.79
N GLN A 423 -77.87 -117.20 -75.06
CA GLN A 423 -77.50 -116.71 -76.39
C GLN A 423 -76.41 -117.60 -77.00
N LYS A 424 -75.45 -118.11 -76.22
CA LYS A 424 -74.43 -119.06 -76.71
C LYS A 424 -75.00 -120.44 -77.10
N GLN A 425 -76.22 -120.76 -76.68
CA GLN A 425 -76.91 -121.99 -77.07
C GLN A 425 -77.29 -122.01 -78.57
N SER A 426 -77.56 -120.84 -79.17
CA SER A 426 -77.98 -120.75 -80.58
C SER A 426 -76.85 -120.86 -81.61
N HIS A 427 -75.58 -120.81 -81.19
CA HIS A 427 -74.43 -120.77 -82.10
C HIS A 427 -73.65 -122.09 -82.17
N ILE A 428 -73.87 -123.03 -81.24
CA ILE A 428 -73.25 -124.36 -81.28
C ILE A 428 -74.15 -125.42 -81.91
N ASP A 429 -75.44 -125.16 -82.14
CA ASP A 429 -76.28 -126.00 -83.02
C ASP A 429 -75.76 -126.02 -84.48
N GLN A 430 -74.92 -125.04 -84.87
CA GLN A 430 -74.16 -125.02 -86.13
C GLN A 430 -72.79 -125.72 -86.04
N LEU A 431 -72.29 -126.01 -84.83
CA LEU A 431 -71.08 -126.80 -84.58
C LEU A 431 -71.40 -128.27 -84.25
N GLN A 432 -72.63 -128.60 -83.86
CA GLN A 432 -73.13 -129.99 -83.76
C GLN A 432 -73.01 -130.74 -85.09
N THR A 433 -73.15 -130.05 -86.23
CA THR A 433 -72.92 -130.63 -87.56
C THR A 433 -71.45 -130.91 -87.88
N LYS A 434 -70.50 -130.34 -87.13
CA LYS A 434 -69.05 -130.58 -87.27
C LYS A 434 -68.49 -131.49 -86.17
N VAL A 435 -69.08 -131.52 -84.98
CA VAL A 435 -68.72 -132.46 -83.91
C VAL A 435 -69.27 -133.87 -84.17
N SER A 436 -70.26 -134.04 -85.06
CA SER A 436 -70.60 -135.37 -85.61
C SER A 436 -69.40 -136.06 -86.28
N ALA A 437 -68.41 -135.32 -86.78
CA ALA A 437 -67.15 -135.86 -87.27
C ALA A 437 -66.15 -136.19 -86.12
N HIS A 438 -66.02 -135.32 -85.11
CA HIS A 438 -65.16 -135.60 -83.95
C HIS A 438 -65.72 -136.65 -82.98
N GLN A 439 -67.03 -136.94 -83.03
CA GLN A 439 -67.65 -138.08 -82.36
C GLN A 439 -67.18 -139.41 -82.97
N GLN A 440 -66.80 -139.46 -84.26
CA GLN A 440 -66.13 -140.62 -84.87
C GLN A 440 -64.62 -140.67 -84.57
N GLU A 441 -63.99 -139.54 -84.23
CA GLU A 441 -62.55 -139.45 -83.96
C GLU A 441 -62.19 -139.75 -82.50
N ASN A 442 -63.00 -139.35 -81.51
CA ASN A 442 -62.70 -139.63 -80.09
C ASN A 442 -63.37 -140.89 -79.51
N GLU A 443 -64.18 -141.57 -80.31
CA GLU A 443 -64.32 -143.02 -80.18
C GLU A 443 -62.98 -143.76 -80.46
N GLN A 444 -61.95 -143.08 -81.02
CA GLN A 444 -60.58 -143.59 -81.14
C GLN A 444 -59.68 -143.29 -79.93
N LEU A 445 -59.70 -142.11 -79.26
CA LEU A 445 -58.97 -141.99 -77.97
C LEU A 445 -59.69 -142.59 -76.76
N ARG A 446 -61.01 -142.83 -76.79
CA ARG A 446 -61.60 -143.77 -75.81
C ARG A 446 -61.01 -145.17 -75.96
N LYS A 447 -60.65 -145.58 -77.19
CA LYS A 447 -59.84 -146.77 -77.47
C LYS A 447 -58.32 -146.58 -77.22
N ALA A 448 -57.82 -145.38 -76.90
CA ALA A 448 -56.40 -145.11 -76.63
C ALA A 448 -56.10 -144.90 -75.12
N LEU A 449 -57.01 -144.29 -74.36
CA LEU A 449 -56.85 -144.17 -72.90
C LEU A 449 -57.21 -145.48 -72.18
N GLN A 450 -58.17 -146.24 -72.72
CA GLN A 450 -58.41 -147.63 -72.32
C GLN A 450 -57.24 -148.55 -72.75
N ARG A 451 -56.41 -148.16 -73.72
CA ARG A 451 -55.10 -148.79 -73.97
C ARG A 451 -54.05 -148.32 -72.96
N HIS A 452 -53.98 -147.04 -72.60
CA HIS A 452 -53.02 -146.56 -71.60
C HIS A 452 -53.26 -147.13 -70.19
N GLN A 453 -54.53 -147.29 -69.78
CA GLN A 453 -54.88 -147.97 -68.53
C GLN A 453 -54.67 -149.49 -68.58
N GLN A 454 -54.58 -150.10 -69.77
CA GLN A 454 -54.03 -151.46 -69.97
C GLN A 454 -52.49 -151.47 -70.13
N GLN A 455 -51.87 -150.30 -70.35
CA GLN A 455 -50.43 -150.16 -70.57
C GLN A 455 -49.67 -149.89 -69.27
N GLU A 456 -50.29 -149.34 -68.23
CA GLU A 456 -49.68 -149.31 -66.87
C GLU A 456 -49.71 -150.69 -66.19
N GLU A 457 -50.76 -151.50 -66.39
CA GLU A 457 -50.69 -152.95 -66.12
C GLU A 457 -49.62 -153.63 -67.00
N GLY A 458 -49.34 -153.07 -68.19
CA GLY A 458 -48.22 -153.44 -69.06
C GLY A 458 -46.84 -153.00 -68.56
N GLN A 459 -46.68 -151.84 -67.91
CA GLN A 459 -45.40 -151.37 -67.37
C GLN A 459 -45.05 -152.03 -66.04
N GLN A 460 -46.06 -152.51 -65.29
CA GLN A 460 -45.86 -153.47 -64.22
C GLN A 460 -45.41 -154.87 -64.74
N SER A 461 -45.54 -155.13 -66.05
CA SER A 461 -44.90 -156.26 -66.75
C SER A 461 -43.54 -155.88 -67.38
N GLU A 462 -43.35 -154.61 -67.77
CA GLU A 462 -42.06 -154.07 -68.26
C GLU A 462 -40.99 -154.00 -67.17
N LEU A 463 -41.41 -153.89 -65.90
CA LEU A 463 -40.64 -154.18 -64.67
C LEU A 463 -40.00 -155.59 -64.67
N ASN A 464 -40.49 -156.52 -65.50
CA ASN A 464 -39.92 -157.85 -65.70
C ASN A 464 -39.18 -158.03 -67.05
N LYS A 465 -39.25 -157.06 -67.99
CA LYS A 465 -38.49 -157.09 -69.26
C LYS A 465 -37.19 -156.31 -69.23
N LEU A 466 -37.13 -155.12 -68.62
CA LEU A 466 -35.87 -154.36 -68.55
C LEU A 466 -34.88 -154.92 -67.52
N LYS A 467 -35.34 -155.81 -66.63
CA LYS A 467 -34.49 -156.78 -65.90
C LYS A 467 -33.77 -157.79 -66.79
N GLN A 468 -34.05 -157.83 -68.10
CA GLN A 468 -33.34 -158.62 -69.11
C GLN A 468 -32.54 -157.77 -70.12
N GLN A 469 -32.75 -156.45 -70.21
CA GLN A 469 -32.04 -155.59 -71.19
C GLN A 469 -30.83 -154.84 -70.60
N ASN A 470 -30.44 -155.18 -69.36
CA ASN A 470 -29.13 -154.85 -68.77
C ASN A 470 -28.00 -155.70 -69.41
N ALA A 471 -28.04 -155.86 -70.74
CA ALA A 471 -27.27 -156.87 -71.50
C ALA A 471 -26.98 -156.49 -72.96
N LEU A 472 -27.52 -155.39 -73.50
CA LEU A 472 -27.19 -154.92 -74.86
C LEU A 472 -26.70 -153.46 -74.89
N LEU A 473 -25.38 -153.32 -74.99
CA LEU A 473 -24.68 -152.42 -75.92
C LEU A 473 -24.89 -150.91 -75.74
N GLU A 474 -24.03 -150.18 -75.02
CA GLU A 474 -22.56 -150.06 -75.25
C GLU A 474 -22.15 -149.65 -76.68
N ARG A 475 -23.06 -149.24 -77.58
CA ARG A 475 -22.69 -148.90 -78.97
C ARG A 475 -22.64 -147.41 -79.31
N ASP A 476 -23.66 -146.63 -78.95
CA ASP A 476 -23.85 -145.30 -79.56
C ASP A 476 -23.31 -144.13 -78.72
N GLN A 477 -22.10 -144.32 -78.22
CA GLN A 477 -21.10 -143.24 -78.31
C GLN A 477 -21.03 -142.70 -79.75
N LYS A 478 -20.40 -141.52 -79.92
CA LYS A 478 -19.42 -141.19 -80.99
C LYS A 478 -19.75 -140.05 -81.97
N VAL A 479 -21.01 -139.65 -82.18
CA VAL A 479 -21.33 -138.65 -83.22
C VAL A 479 -21.41 -137.22 -82.64
N ALA A 480 -21.82 -136.25 -83.44
CA ALA A 480 -21.20 -134.92 -83.47
C ALA A 480 -21.84 -133.91 -82.50
N ALA A 481 -21.11 -133.14 -81.68
CA ALA A 481 -19.75 -132.57 -81.82
C ALA A 481 -19.59 -131.49 -82.91
N ASP A 482 -20.65 -131.21 -83.67
CA ASP A 482 -20.76 -130.16 -84.68
C ASP A 482 -22.18 -129.59 -84.55
N LYS A 483 -22.44 -128.29 -84.56
CA LYS A 483 -21.76 -127.17 -85.22
C LYS A 483 -22.03 -125.93 -84.33
N ILE A 484 -21.09 -125.03 -84.04
CA ILE A 484 -20.57 -124.06 -85.02
C ILE A 484 -21.79 -123.52 -85.79
N SER A 485 -22.39 -122.40 -85.44
CA SER A 485 -21.81 -121.06 -85.55
C SER A 485 -22.91 -120.09 -85.10
N SER A 486 -22.68 -119.11 -84.22
CA SER A 486 -21.83 -117.91 -84.40
C SER A 486 -22.36 -116.92 -85.44
N LEU A 487 -21.81 -115.69 -85.42
CA LEU A 487 -21.77 -114.78 -86.56
C LEU A 487 -23.11 -114.27 -87.13
N ALA A 488 -23.89 -113.53 -86.32
CA ALA A 488 -24.82 -112.51 -86.84
C ALA A 488 -25.11 -111.45 -85.75
N GLN A 489 -24.18 -110.51 -85.53
CA GLN A 489 -24.21 -109.15 -86.12
C GLN A 489 -25.20 -108.22 -85.40
N SER A 490 -24.84 -107.21 -84.59
CA SER A 490 -23.75 -106.20 -84.61
C SER A 490 -23.97 -104.93 -85.46
N GLU A 491 -25.15 -104.71 -86.05
CA GLU A 491 -25.28 -103.75 -87.16
C GLU A 491 -26.08 -102.46 -86.91
N LEU A 492 -26.86 -102.33 -85.82
CA LEU A 492 -27.97 -101.36 -85.76
C LEU A 492 -28.05 -100.43 -84.52
N SER A 493 -26.95 -100.01 -83.89
CA SER A 493 -26.01 -98.96 -84.34
C SER A 493 -26.51 -97.50 -84.30
N LEU A 494 -25.76 -96.70 -83.52
CA LEU A 494 -25.12 -95.40 -83.84
C LEU A 494 -25.89 -94.19 -84.41
N GLN A 495 -27.04 -94.30 -85.10
CA GLN A 495 -27.51 -93.18 -85.94
C GLN A 495 -28.07 -91.94 -85.21
N LYS A 496 -28.37 -92.00 -83.91
CA LYS A 496 -29.19 -90.95 -83.23
C LYS A 496 -28.41 -89.82 -82.52
N SER A 497 -27.08 -89.82 -82.59
CA SER A 497 -26.19 -89.07 -81.69
C SER A 497 -25.84 -87.61 -82.08
N LEU A 498 -26.39 -87.04 -83.15
CA LEU A 498 -25.74 -85.91 -83.85
C LEU A 498 -26.40 -84.52 -83.71
N SER A 499 -27.66 -84.41 -83.29
CA SER A 499 -28.46 -83.17 -83.51
C SER A 499 -28.25 -82.06 -82.49
N GLU A 500 -28.05 -82.39 -81.21
CA GLU A 500 -28.25 -81.43 -80.10
C GLU A 500 -27.01 -80.55 -79.81
N ARG A 501 -25.87 -80.81 -80.47
CA ARG A 501 -24.59 -80.14 -80.18
C ARG A 501 -24.31 -78.84 -80.95
N PHE A 502 -25.22 -78.37 -81.81
CA PHE A 502 -24.92 -77.23 -82.70
C PHE A 502 -25.35 -75.85 -82.16
N ASP A 503 -26.36 -75.74 -81.29
CA ASP A 503 -26.92 -74.44 -80.90
C ASP A 503 -26.13 -73.71 -79.79
N GLU A 504 -25.48 -74.44 -78.88
CA GLU A 504 -24.75 -73.82 -77.74
C GLU A 504 -23.47 -73.08 -78.15
N LEU A 505 -22.88 -73.42 -79.30
CA LEU A 505 -21.60 -72.85 -79.75
C LEU A 505 -21.70 -71.38 -80.24
N ALA A 506 -22.89 -70.91 -80.63
CA ALA A 506 -23.06 -69.60 -81.26
C ALA A 506 -22.99 -68.41 -80.27
N THR A 507 -23.32 -68.61 -78.99
CA THR A 507 -23.46 -67.53 -78.01
C THR A 507 -22.13 -67.14 -77.35
N LEU A 508 -21.22 -68.09 -77.15
CA LEU A 508 -19.92 -67.87 -76.51
C LEU A 508 -18.92 -67.09 -77.38
N THR A 509 -19.03 -67.17 -78.71
CA THR A 509 -18.05 -66.58 -79.64
C THR A 509 -18.06 -65.04 -79.66
N ASN A 510 -19.22 -64.41 -79.44
CA ASN A 510 -19.33 -62.94 -79.50
C ASN A 510 -18.75 -62.21 -78.27
N LEU A 511 -18.66 -62.87 -77.11
CA LEU A 511 -18.21 -62.23 -75.87
C LEU A 511 -16.67 -62.12 -75.77
N LEU A 512 -15.94 -63.08 -76.35
CA LEU A 512 -14.48 -63.10 -76.36
C LEU A 512 -13.88 -61.92 -77.16
N GLN A 513 -14.47 -61.60 -78.32
CA GLN A 513 -13.94 -60.59 -79.25
C GLN A 513 -13.97 -59.15 -78.68
N GLN A 514 -14.76 -58.89 -77.65
CA GLN A 514 -14.86 -57.57 -77.02
C GLN A 514 -13.74 -57.32 -75.98
N LYS A 515 -13.18 -58.36 -75.36
CA LYS A 515 -12.19 -58.21 -74.27
C LYS A 515 -10.74 -58.12 -74.73
N GLU A 516 -10.37 -58.67 -75.89
CA GLU A 516 -9.01 -58.57 -76.41
C GLU A 516 -8.58 -57.12 -76.73
N ARG A 517 -9.52 -56.22 -77.05
CA ARG A 517 -9.22 -54.82 -77.42
C ARG A 517 -8.83 -53.92 -76.24
N GLU A 518 -9.25 -54.26 -75.02
CA GLU A 518 -8.93 -53.45 -73.82
C GLU A 518 -7.50 -53.71 -73.31
N LEU A 519 -6.92 -54.89 -73.57
CA LEU A 519 -5.63 -55.29 -73.00
C LEU A 519 -4.41 -54.64 -73.69
N SER A 520 -4.54 -54.24 -74.96
CA SER A 520 -3.41 -53.71 -75.75
C SER A 520 -3.01 -52.27 -75.40
N GLY A 521 -3.92 -51.47 -74.81
CA GLY A 521 -3.66 -50.04 -74.56
C GLY A 521 -2.82 -49.72 -73.31
N LEU A 522 -2.80 -50.60 -72.32
CA LEU A 522 -2.17 -50.35 -71.01
C LEU A 522 -0.67 -50.71 -70.96
N ILE A 523 -0.15 -51.43 -71.96
CA ILE A 523 1.24 -51.91 -72.01
C ILE A 523 2.20 -50.82 -72.53
N GLU A 524 1.70 -49.84 -73.30
CA GLU A 524 2.50 -48.75 -73.89
C GLU A 524 2.93 -47.71 -72.84
N GLN A 525 2.09 -47.43 -71.84
CA GLN A 525 2.30 -46.33 -70.88
C GLN A 525 3.32 -46.63 -69.76
N MET A 526 3.78 -47.87 -69.63
CA MET A 526 4.70 -48.29 -68.55
C MET A 526 6.21 -48.14 -68.89
N LYS A 527 6.59 -47.61 -70.07
CA LYS A 527 7.98 -47.65 -70.55
C LYS A 527 8.84 -46.39 -70.37
N ASP A 528 8.25 -45.21 -70.13
CA ASP A 528 8.94 -43.95 -70.48
C ASP A 528 9.58 -43.10 -69.37
N SER A 529 9.34 -43.33 -68.06
CA SER A 529 9.89 -42.42 -67.02
C SER A 529 10.14 -43.02 -65.63
N GLU A 530 10.86 -44.15 -65.56
CA GLU A 530 11.51 -44.62 -64.32
C GLU A 530 13.03 -44.34 -64.37
N LYS A 531 13.44 -43.07 -64.20
CA LYS A 531 14.88 -42.73 -64.16
C LYS A 531 15.21 -41.50 -63.30
N ALA A 532 16.02 -41.75 -62.27
CA ALA A 532 16.75 -40.82 -61.39
C ALA A 532 15.98 -40.12 -60.24
N LEU A 533 15.99 -40.77 -59.06
CA LEU A 533 15.96 -40.12 -57.75
C LEU A 533 17.38 -39.68 -57.32
N THR A 534 17.51 -38.49 -56.71
CA THR A 534 18.62 -37.95 -55.88
C THR A 534 18.19 -36.60 -55.25
N ASP A 535 18.58 -36.15 -54.05
CA ASP A 535 19.07 -36.82 -52.83
C ASP A 535 19.04 -35.86 -51.61
N SER A 536 19.27 -36.39 -50.40
CA SER A 536 19.73 -35.75 -49.14
C SER A 536 18.78 -34.87 -48.27
N LYS A 537 18.72 -35.25 -46.98
CA LYS A 537 18.54 -34.42 -45.76
C LYS A 537 19.95 -34.35 -45.05
N PRO A 538 20.23 -33.79 -43.83
CA PRO A 538 19.35 -33.21 -42.77
C PRO A 538 19.91 -32.03 -41.88
N ILE A 539 19.06 -31.50 -40.97
CA ILE A 539 19.27 -31.06 -39.55
C ILE A 539 20.37 -30.00 -39.12
N ASN A 540 19.86 -28.83 -38.66
CA ASN A 540 20.08 -28.08 -37.40
C ASN A 540 21.43 -27.44 -36.91
N ASN A 541 21.26 -26.27 -36.25
CA ASN A 541 21.99 -25.66 -35.11
C ASN A 541 23.14 -24.64 -35.36
N GLY A 542 23.10 -23.47 -34.68
CA GLY A 542 24.28 -22.61 -34.44
C GLY A 542 24.12 -21.07 -34.54
N ASN A 543 24.21 -20.37 -33.40
CA ASN A 543 24.35 -18.91 -33.30
C ASN A 543 25.65 -18.35 -33.95
N ILE A 544 25.72 -17.03 -34.22
CA ILE A 544 26.75 -16.07 -33.70
C ILE A 544 26.77 -14.73 -34.50
N LYS A 545 26.64 -13.58 -33.80
CA LYS A 545 26.73 -12.15 -34.27
C LYS A 545 25.61 -11.73 -35.24
N LYS A 546 24.91 -10.60 -35.09
CA LYS A 546 25.28 -9.27 -34.55
C LYS A 546 24.05 -8.64 -33.82
N THR A 547 23.84 -8.66 -32.50
CA THR A 547 24.66 -8.92 -31.31
C THR A 547 25.77 -7.92 -31.00
N ILE A 548 25.64 -6.64 -31.41
CA ILE A 548 26.62 -5.58 -31.05
C ILE A 548 25.97 -4.34 -30.39
N THR A 549 24.75 -3.95 -30.78
CA THR A 549 24.11 -2.73 -30.25
C THR A 549 23.42 -2.95 -28.88
N ALA A 550 22.75 -4.09 -28.69
CA ALA A 550 22.07 -4.43 -27.43
C ALA A 550 23.03 -4.68 -26.24
N LEU A 551 24.29 -5.05 -26.51
CA LEU A 551 25.29 -5.31 -25.47
C LEU A 551 25.86 -4.02 -24.83
N LYS A 552 25.78 -2.87 -25.51
CA LYS A 552 26.25 -1.58 -24.95
C LYS A 552 25.32 -1.06 -23.84
N GLN A 553 24.01 -1.17 -24.00
CA GLN A 553 23.05 -0.80 -22.94
C GLN A 553 23.09 -1.78 -21.76
N ARG A 554 23.17 -3.10 -22.02
CA ARG A 554 23.22 -4.12 -20.95
C ARG A 554 24.50 -4.03 -20.12
N ARG A 555 25.67 -3.74 -20.73
CA ARG A 555 26.91 -3.39 -19.99
C ARG A 555 26.81 -2.08 -19.21
N LYS A 556 26.11 -1.05 -19.72
CA LYS A 556 25.94 0.23 -19.01
C LYS A 556 25.07 0.06 -17.74
N LYS A 557 23.92 -0.63 -17.82
CA LYS A 557 23.10 -0.94 -16.63
C LYS A 557 23.82 -1.86 -15.64
N ALA A 558 24.48 -2.93 -16.10
CA ALA A 558 25.21 -3.83 -15.20
C ALA A 558 26.41 -3.16 -14.49
N ARG A 559 27.13 -2.27 -15.16
CA ARG A 559 28.24 -1.50 -14.55
C ARG A 559 27.73 -0.42 -13.58
N GLN A 560 26.53 0.11 -13.79
CA GLN A 560 25.90 1.02 -12.84
C GLN A 560 25.41 0.26 -11.59
N PHE A 561 24.69 -0.86 -11.77
CA PHE A 561 24.27 -1.72 -10.67
C PHE A 561 25.45 -2.17 -9.79
N ALA A 562 26.57 -2.61 -10.39
CA ALA A 562 27.76 -3.00 -9.63
C ALA A 562 28.38 -1.84 -8.81
N LYS A 563 28.24 -0.58 -9.25
CA LYS A 563 28.64 0.59 -8.45
C LYS A 563 27.65 0.87 -7.33
N ASP A 564 26.36 0.75 -7.61
CA ASP A 564 25.30 1.02 -6.63
C ASP A 564 25.31 -0.03 -5.49
N VAL A 565 25.68 -1.29 -5.80
CA VAL A 565 25.97 -2.34 -4.79
C VAL A 565 27.17 -1.97 -3.91
N GLU A 566 28.23 -1.40 -4.51
CA GLU A 566 29.44 -1.03 -3.77
C GLU A 566 29.18 0.12 -2.79
N VAL A 567 28.28 1.06 -3.11
CA VAL A 567 27.83 2.12 -2.19
C VAL A 567 27.16 1.55 -0.94
N ILE A 568 26.40 0.45 -1.06
CA ILE A 568 25.81 -0.25 0.09
C ILE A 568 26.89 -1.02 0.86
N ARG A 569 27.77 -1.76 0.15
CA ARG A 569 28.84 -2.56 0.78
C ARG A 569 29.80 -1.72 1.63
N GLN A 570 30.10 -0.50 1.20
CA GLN A 570 31.02 0.42 1.88
C GLN A 570 30.35 1.28 2.98
N SER A 571 29.08 1.05 3.28
CA SER A 571 28.32 1.84 4.26
C SER A 571 28.29 1.12 5.61
N ASP A 572 28.63 1.82 6.69
CA ASP A 572 28.55 1.35 8.09
C ASP A 572 27.14 0.90 8.52
N LEU A 573 26.09 1.26 7.75
CA LEU A 573 24.70 0.86 7.96
C LEU A 573 24.33 -0.48 7.28
N PHE A 574 25.26 -1.16 6.61
CA PHE A 574 25.09 -2.50 6.04
C PHE A 574 26.04 -3.49 6.73
N ASP A 575 25.48 -4.56 7.32
CA ASP A 575 26.27 -5.60 8.00
C ASP A 575 26.13 -6.91 7.22
N GLU A 576 27.15 -7.26 6.44
CA GLU A 576 27.14 -8.46 5.59
C GLU A 576 27.02 -9.77 6.40
N ALA A 577 27.62 -9.83 7.60
CA ALA A 577 27.58 -11.03 8.43
C ALA A 577 26.20 -11.23 9.06
N TRP A 578 25.63 -10.16 9.62
CA TRP A 578 24.26 -10.19 10.15
C TRP A 578 23.23 -10.43 9.04
N TYR A 579 23.39 -9.79 7.88
CA TYR A 579 22.47 -9.94 6.76
C TYR A 579 22.40 -11.39 6.24
N LEU A 580 23.55 -12.06 6.11
CA LEU A 580 23.61 -13.46 5.71
C LEU A 580 23.07 -14.42 6.77
N GLN A 581 23.12 -14.04 8.06
CA GLN A 581 22.51 -14.81 9.15
C GLN A 581 20.98 -14.73 9.11
N GLN A 582 20.40 -13.56 8.78
CA GLN A 582 18.95 -13.39 8.66
C GLN A 582 18.38 -13.88 7.32
N TYR A 583 19.15 -13.76 6.24
CA TYR A 583 18.73 -14.09 4.87
C TYR A 583 19.74 -15.03 4.18
N PRO A 584 19.75 -16.34 4.50
CA PRO A 584 20.76 -17.27 3.99
C PRO A 584 20.72 -17.51 2.48
N ASP A 585 19.60 -17.20 1.82
CA ASP A 585 19.43 -17.24 0.37
C ASP A 585 20.26 -16.17 -0.35
N ALA A 586 20.51 -15.02 0.30
CA ALA A 586 21.36 -13.95 -0.22
C ALA A 586 22.80 -14.40 -0.50
N ALA A 587 23.29 -15.45 0.17
CA ALA A 587 24.61 -16.04 -0.08
C ALA A 587 24.78 -16.58 -1.51
N LYS A 588 23.67 -16.94 -2.19
CA LYS A 588 23.65 -17.44 -3.57
C LYS A 588 23.44 -16.32 -4.60
N HIS A 589 23.26 -15.07 -4.17
CA HIS A 589 23.04 -13.95 -5.06
C HIS A 589 24.32 -13.55 -5.80
N LYS A 590 24.19 -13.23 -7.08
CA LYS A 590 25.30 -12.95 -8.00
C LYS A 590 26.22 -11.81 -7.55
N HIS A 591 25.73 -10.91 -6.70
CA HIS A 591 26.45 -9.73 -6.22
C HIS A 591 26.67 -9.73 -4.69
N GLY A 592 26.50 -10.88 -4.02
CA GLY A 592 26.64 -11.04 -2.58
C GLY A 592 25.48 -10.43 -1.79
N ALA A 593 25.63 -10.33 -0.48
CA ALA A 593 24.60 -9.85 0.44
C ALA A 593 24.10 -8.43 0.08
N ALA A 594 25.03 -7.49 -0.13
CA ALA A 594 24.71 -6.12 -0.54
C ALA A 594 23.96 -6.05 -1.89
N GLY A 595 24.26 -7.00 -2.79
CA GLY A 595 23.57 -7.12 -4.08
C GLY A 595 22.15 -7.64 -3.97
N HIS A 596 21.94 -8.66 -3.13
CA HIS A 596 20.61 -9.18 -2.81
C HIS A 596 19.74 -8.09 -2.18
N TYR A 597 20.31 -7.38 -1.20
CA TYR A 597 19.65 -6.27 -0.53
C TYR A 597 19.28 -5.15 -1.50
N LEU A 598 20.20 -4.67 -2.35
CA LEU A 598 19.92 -3.61 -3.32
C LEU A 598 18.69 -3.92 -4.19
N GLU A 599 18.57 -5.17 -4.64
CA GLU A 599 17.51 -5.62 -5.55
C GLU A 599 16.19 -5.92 -4.84
N ARG A 600 16.21 -6.50 -3.62
CA ARG A 600 15.00 -7.07 -2.99
C ARG A 600 14.49 -6.36 -1.73
N ALA A 601 15.18 -5.34 -1.21
CA ALA A 601 14.76 -4.63 0.03
C ALA A 601 13.32 -4.10 0.01
N VAL A 602 12.85 -3.60 -1.14
CA VAL A 602 11.50 -3.03 -1.27
C VAL A 602 10.43 -4.11 -1.43
N GLU A 603 10.77 -5.27 -2.02
CA GLU A 603 9.83 -6.34 -2.34
C GLU A 603 9.65 -7.34 -1.18
N LEU A 604 10.73 -7.62 -0.45
CA LEU A 604 10.77 -8.64 0.61
C LEU A 604 10.83 -8.04 2.03
N GLU A 605 10.72 -6.72 2.18
CA GLU A 605 10.81 -6.00 3.47
C GLU A 605 12.04 -6.42 4.31
N VAL A 606 13.17 -6.65 3.65
CA VAL A 606 14.42 -7.10 4.27
C VAL A 606 15.26 -5.92 4.76
N ASN A 607 15.86 -6.05 5.94
CA ASN A 607 16.66 -5.00 6.57
C ASN A 607 18.17 -5.22 6.31
N PRO A 608 18.99 -4.17 6.13
CA PRO A 608 20.42 -4.28 5.83
C PRO A 608 21.32 -4.56 7.03
N SER A 609 20.88 -4.20 8.24
CA SER A 609 21.62 -4.36 9.50
C SER A 609 20.68 -4.14 10.69
N THR A 610 21.17 -4.34 11.92
CA THR A 610 20.51 -3.83 13.12
C THR A 610 20.58 -2.30 13.24
N ALA A 611 21.50 -1.64 12.53
CA ALA A 611 21.68 -0.19 12.57
C ALA A 611 20.69 0.57 11.67
N PHE A 612 19.98 -0.08 10.75
CA PHE A 612 19.04 0.59 9.84
C PHE A 612 17.77 -0.23 9.60
N ASP A 613 16.63 0.29 10.05
CA ASP A 613 15.29 -0.23 9.83
C ASP A 613 14.75 0.30 8.49
N GLY A 614 14.94 -0.48 7.43
CA GLY A 614 14.51 -0.16 6.07
C GLY A 614 12.99 -0.15 5.93
N ASN A 615 12.27 -0.95 6.71
CA ASN A 615 10.81 -1.00 6.69
C ASN A 615 10.22 0.26 7.32
N TRP A 616 10.78 0.70 8.46
CA TRP A 616 10.47 2.01 9.04
C TRP A 616 10.84 3.14 8.09
N TYR A 617 11.97 3.06 7.38
CA TYR A 617 12.38 4.09 6.41
C TYR A 617 11.38 4.21 5.25
N LEU A 618 10.98 3.10 4.62
CA LEU A 618 9.98 3.10 3.54
C LEU A 618 8.59 3.54 4.01
N LYS A 619 8.21 3.24 5.26
CA LYS A 619 6.94 3.67 5.87
C LYS A 619 6.93 5.14 6.27
N THR A 620 8.09 5.72 6.56
CA THR A 620 8.23 7.15 6.93
C THR A 620 8.42 8.03 5.69
N HIS A 621 9.06 7.49 4.65
CA HIS A 621 9.37 8.17 3.39
C HIS A 621 8.62 7.50 2.23
N GLU A 622 7.29 7.69 2.20
CA GLU A 622 6.40 7.02 1.23
C GLU A 622 6.69 7.43 -0.23
N ASP A 623 7.37 8.56 -0.45
CA ASP A 623 7.88 8.98 -1.76
C ASP A 623 9.02 8.07 -2.28
N VAL A 624 9.91 7.62 -1.39
CA VAL A 624 10.99 6.66 -1.69
C VAL A 624 10.40 5.29 -2.06
N LYS A 625 9.37 4.87 -1.32
CA LYS A 625 8.60 3.64 -1.56
C LYS A 625 7.83 3.71 -2.88
N SER A 626 7.15 4.83 -3.15
CA SER A 626 6.44 5.08 -4.41
C SER A 626 7.37 5.12 -5.63
N ALA A 627 8.61 5.59 -5.45
CA ALA A 627 9.65 5.56 -6.48
C ALA A 627 10.32 4.18 -6.67
N GLY A 628 9.96 3.17 -5.85
CA GLY A 628 10.57 1.83 -5.89
C GLY A 628 12.07 1.82 -5.56
N MET A 629 12.57 2.83 -4.84
CA MET A 629 13.99 2.94 -4.52
C MET A 629 14.34 2.16 -3.25
N ASN A 630 15.47 1.44 -3.29
CA ASN A 630 16.01 0.76 -2.10
C ASN A 630 16.25 1.78 -0.97
N PRO A 631 15.79 1.53 0.27
CA PRO A 631 15.73 2.55 1.31
C PRO A 631 17.11 2.98 1.83
N LEU A 632 18.05 2.06 2.06
CA LEU A 632 19.40 2.43 2.48
C LEU A 632 20.17 3.11 1.33
N PHE A 633 20.03 2.62 0.09
CA PHE A 633 20.63 3.27 -1.08
C PHE A 633 20.11 4.71 -1.26
N HIS A 634 18.80 4.92 -1.09
CA HIS A 634 18.21 6.25 -1.10
C HIS A 634 18.78 7.12 0.02
N TYR A 635 18.88 6.58 1.24
CA TYR A 635 19.43 7.31 2.38
C TYR A 635 20.87 7.77 2.13
N LEU A 636 21.75 6.85 1.69
CA LEU A 636 23.16 7.14 1.41
C LEU A 636 23.37 8.15 0.27
N LYS A 637 22.51 8.11 -0.75
CA LYS A 637 22.68 8.92 -1.97
C LYS A 637 22.00 10.30 -1.91
N PHE A 638 20.85 10.37 -1.26
CA PHE A 638 19.99 11.56 -1.21
C PHE A 638 19.54 11.87 0.22
N GLY A 639 18.99 10.89 0.94
CA GLY A 639 18.34 11.09 2.23
C GLY A 639 19.20 11.75 3.31
N HIS A 640 20.50 11.47 3.37
CA HIS A 640 21.42 12.14 4.29
C HIS A 640 21.56 13.64 3.99
N LYS A 641 21.60 14.03 2.71
CA LYS A 641 21.64 15.45 2.28
C LYS A 641 20.30 16.15 2.41
N GLU A 642 19.21 15.39 2.29
CA GLU A 642 17.83 15.83 2.52
C GLU A 642 17.44 15.82 4.02
N SER A 643 18.39 15.56 4.93
CA SER A 643 18.18 15.49 6.39
C SER A 643 17.07 14.52 6.82
N ARG A 644 16.83 13.46 6.04
CA ARG A 644 15.85 12.43 6.35
C ARG A 644 16.32 11.59 7.54
N LEU A 645 15.45 11.40 8.51
CA LEU A 645 15.73 10.50 9.64
C LEU A 645 15.69 9.04 9.18
N PHE A 646 16.48 8.21 9.86
CA PHE A 646 16.43 6.74 9.86
C PHE A 646 16.40 6.23 11.30
N LYS A 647 16.08 4.95 11.50
CA LYS A 647 15.93 4.34 12.82
C LYS A 647 16.77 3.07 12.91
N HIS A 648 17.30 2.75 14.10
CA HIS A 648 17.92 1.46 14.39
C HIS A 648 16.86 0.38 14.67
N LEU A 649 17.12 -0.85 14.24
CA LEU A 649 16.26 -2.00 14.43
C LEU A 649 16.27 -2.44 15.90
N GLN A 650 15.10 -2.43 16.54
CA GLN A 650 14.97 -2.87 17.94
C GLN A 650 14.93 -4.40 18.03
N VAL A 651 16.11 -5.03 18.08
CA VAL A 651 16.22 -6.46 18.35
C VAL A 651 15.76 -6.73 19.78
N LYS A 652 14.58 -7.33 19.94
CA LYS A 652 14.18 -7.93 21.22
C LYS A 652 15.06 -9.15 21.44
N HIS A 653 16.00 -9.09 22.38
CA HIS A 653 16.68 -10.27 22.88
C HIS A 653 15.62 -11.24 23.45
N PRO A 654 15.58 -12.51 23.01
CA PRO A 654 14.81 -13.52 23.71
C PRO A 654 15.49 -13.82 25.06
N ASN A 655 14.70 -13.74 26.13
CA ASN A 655 15.01 -14.39 27.41
C ASN A 655 14.62 -15.88 27.33
#